data_AF-A0A5K7XFZ2-F1
#
_entry.id   AF-A0A5K7XFZ2-F1
#
_cell.length_a   1.000
_cell.length_b   1.000
_cell.length_c   1.000
_cell.angle_alpha   90.00
_cell.angle_beta   90.00
_cell.angle_gamma   90.00
#
_symmetry.space_group_name_H-M   'P 1'
#
loop_
_entity.id
_entity.type
_entity.pdbx_description
1 polymer ?
#
loop_
_entity_poly.entity_id
_entity_poly.type
_entity_poly.pdbx_seq_one_letter_code
_entity_poly.pdbx_strand_id
1 'polypeptide(L)'
;MREPRNPATTDQYERPQQHWICGMAGDGTACPAGPTAHGACPAVAACHPVRDGDRWHCNRSALRGGPCEEGPTPDGACCITYRCTPVLSLRQRRGRFVAAIAIAALGALCMALSGSWRNEFLAPGPLSMHHAQLLEGENATLRCAQCHAAGMASISSWWEHSFGGGELSPTQSMLCLECHRDKIGEEFALASHGVQLASLERMTDLRQERQGNAAPADVPWDQRPRNPNEPIACSACHREHQGRMHDLAAVSSVACQSCHRAEFDSFAHGHPEFGQWPHLRRTGIAFDHAAHQLKHYPEEKQEFSCAACHKTDASGQRQLTASFAESCANCHDKSIAASFADGVTFLSLPTVDADTLADHNIDLGSWPAAATGDFEGAPPTVAKVLMQADAAGAAALGVLGPDFDLYDVDIDDPTQLRAAAQTAESIRAIVNELADQGQPALAARLKTVLGRELTAEELSALAGRLSAERIGEFRDQSLLGKLSPTPEASAGSRPAQPPTPDDWTHDPTTLTLRYQPTGHADPWLRAWLDVLAEGASGKQAKLFEPFLAQAMKPTAAGLCGSCHSVDRVDGRLAIQWELHDPTREPRSFTRFNHAPHIVLPKAGDCASCHQFAVGADFMASYAERDPHHFTSGFAPMSKAACAACHTPAAAGDSCTQCHRYHK
;
A
#
# COMPACT_ATOMS: atom_id res chain seq x y z
N MET A 1 31.76 71.21 -75.50
CA MET A 1 30.40 70.67 -75.34
C MET A 1 30.49 69.45 -74.43
N ARG A 2 29.88 69.50 -73.23
CA ARG A 2 29.72 68.30 -72.40
C ARG A 2 28.47 67.58 -72.88
N GLU A 3 28.62 66.30 -73.20
CA GLU A 3 27.55 65.38 -73.55
C GLU A 3 26.44 65.43 -72.48
N PRO A 4 25.15 65.52 -72.86
CA PRO A 4 24.07 65.53 -71.90
C PRO A 4 24.06 64.18 -71.16
N ARG A 5 24.28 64.22 -69.85
CA ARG A 5 24.07 63.07 -68.98
C ARG A 5 22.64 62.59 -69.17
N ASN A 6 22.47 61.40 -69.71
CA ASN A 6 21.20 60.69 -69.70
C ASN A 6 20.92 60.30 -68.24
N PRO A 7 19.91 60.87 -67.56
CA PRO A 7 19.61 60.47 -66.19
C PRO A 7 18.98 59.08 -66.25
N ALA A 8 19.80 58.06 -66.04
CA ALA A 8 19.35 56.73 -65.66
C ALA A 8 18.83 56.80 -64.22
N THR A 9 17.68 57.44 -64.02
CA THR A 9 16.74 57.22 -62.91
C THR A 9 15.58 58.21 -63.08
N THR A 10 14.39 57.70 -63.40
CA THR A 10 13.19 58.17 -62.69
C THR A 10 13.44 57.84 -61.24
N ASP A 11 14.12 58.72 -60.49
CA ASP A 11 14.37 58.53 -59.07
C ASP A 11 13.05 58.75 -58.33
N GLN A 12 12.12 57.81 -58.54
CA GLN A 12 11.09 57.45 -57.60
C GLN A 12 11.82 56.77 -56.42
N TYR A 13 12.60 57.55 -55.66
CA TYR A 13 13.03 57.11 -54.35
C TYR A 13 11.75 57.02 -53.50
N GLU A 14 11.09 55.87 -53.55
CA GLU A 14 9.96 55.56 -52.68
C GLU A 14 10.44 55.72 -51.26
N ARG A 15 9.88 56.69 -50.53
CA ARG A 15 10.16 56.89 -49.11
C ARG A 15 9.14 56.07 -48.33
N PRO A 16 9.42 54.79 -48.01
CA PRO A 16 8.37 53.83 -47.63
C PRO A 16 7.84 54.08 -46.21
N GLN A 17 8.54 54.93 -45.46
CA GLN A 17 8.20 55.33 -44.09
C GLN A 17 7.42 56.65 -44.02
N GLN A 18 7.13 57.31 -45.14
CA GLN A 18 6.35 58.54 -45.11
C GLN A 18 4.87 58.28 -44.74
N HIS A 19 4.35 59.09 -43.83
CA HIS A 19 2.95 59.01 -43.41
C HIS A 19 1.99 59.47 -44.52
N TRP A 20 2.40 60.51 -45.26
CA TRP A 20 1.62 61.15 -46.32
C TRP A 20 2.38 61.10 -47.63
N ILE A 21 1.65 60.84 -48.72
CA ILE A 21 2.15 60.87 -50.10
C ILE A 21 1.31 61.85 -50.93
N CYS A 22 1.87 62.33 -52.03
CA CYS A 22 1.18 63.24 -52.94
C CYS A 22 -0.03 62.53 -53.59
N GLY A 23 -1.23 63.10 -53.50
CA GLY A 23 -2.44 62.50 -54.11
C GLY A 23 -2.39 62.36 -55.63
N MET A 24 -1.59 63.19 -56.31
CA MET A 24 -1.37 63.09 -57.77
C MET A 24 -0.46 61.91 -58.18
N ALA A 25 0.14 61.19 -57.21
CA ALA A 25 1.00 60.06 -57.50
C ALA A 25 0.23 58.85 -58.08
N GLY A 26 -1.08 58.75 -57.83
CA GLY A 26 -1.93 57.70 -58.39
C GLY A 26 -2.19 57.84 -59.90
N ASP A 27 -2.10 59.07 -60.42
CA ASP A 27 -2.35 59.41 -61.84
C ASP A 27 -1.05 59.48 -62.67
N GLY A 28 0.07 59.00 -62.11
CA GLY A 28 1.33 58.76 -62.84
C GLY A 28 2.40 59.84 -62.70
N THR A 29 2.13 61.02 -62.13
CA THR A 29 3.18 62.04 -61.88
C THR A 29 3.03 62.72 -60.52
N ALA A 30 3.85 62.33 -59.54
CA ALA A 30 3.91 63.01 -58.26
C ALA A 30 4.54 64.42 -58.39
N CYS A 31 4.10 65.38 -57.58
CA CYS A 31 4.78 66.67 -57.53
C CYS A 31 6.18 66.51 -56.90
N PRO A 32 7.18 67.27 -57.36
CA PRO A 32 8.57 67.10 -56.93
C PRO A 32 8.83 67.44 -55.45
N ALA A 33 7.93 68.20 -54.81
CA ALA A 33 8.07 68.59 -53.40
C ALA A 33 7.45 67.58 -52.42
N GLY A 34 6.41 66.85 -52.82
CA GLY A 34 5.61 66.01 -51.92
C GLY A 34 4.89 66.80 -50.81
N PRO A 35 4.09 66.12 -49.99
CA PRO A 35 3.45 66.73 -48.82
C PRO A 35 4.42 66.86 -47.63
N THR A 36 4.08 67.75 -46.69
CA THR A 36 4.79 67.86 -45.41
C THR A 36 4.52 66.65 -44.50
N ALA A 37 5.31 66.49 -43.44
CA ALA A 37 5.11 65.42 -42.44
C ALA A 37 3.72 65.45 -41.76
N HIS A 38 3.05 66.60 -41.78
CA HIS A 38 1.70 66.79 -41.23
C HIS A 38 0.58 66.66 -42.27
N GLY A 39 0.89 66.33 -43.53
CA GLY A 39 -0.11 66.12 -44.58
C GLY A 39 -0.62 67.40 -45.24
N ALA A 40 0.18 68.47 -45.28
CA ALA A 40 -0.13 69.69 -46.02
C ALA A 40 0.66 69.75 -47.35
N CYS A 41 0.07 70.32 -48.40
CA CYS A 41 0.79 70.58 -49.65
C CYS A 41 1.51 71.94 -49.55
N PRO A 42 2.84 71.99 -49.70
CA PRO A 42 3.58 73.25 -49.64
C PRO A 42 3.37 74.18 -50.86
N ALA A 43 2.57 73.77 -51.85
CA ALA A 43 2.24 74.55 -53.05
C ALA A 43 3.47 75.16 -53.75
N VAL A 44 4.43 74.31 -54.10
CA VAL A 44 5.74 74.74 -54.63
C VAL A 44 5.64 75.07 -56.12
N ALA A 45 6.26 76.17 -56.51
CA ALA A 45 6.40 76.61 -57.90
C ALA A 45 7.22 75.60 -58.73
N ALA A 46 6.90 75.42 -60.02
CA ALA A 46 7.55 74.41 -60.86
C ALA A 46 9.01 74.74 -61.21
N CYS A 47 9.38 76.03 -61.17
CA CYS A 47 10.74 76.50 -61.32
C CYS A 47 10.91 77.83 -60.57
N HIS A 48 12.16 78.27 -60.42
CA HIS A 48 12.49 79.59 -59.87
C HIS A 48 13.09 80.42 -60.99
N PRO A 49 12.28 81.27 -61.65
CA PRO A 49 12.74 82.08 -62.78
C PRO A 49 14.01 82.85 -62.46
N VAL A 50 14.93 82.95 -63.41
CA VAL A 50 16.20 83.66 -63.26
C VAL A 50 16.09 84.96 -64.02
N ARG A 51 16.46 86.07 -63.37
CA ARG A 51 16.46 87.39 -64.00
C ARG A 51 17.75 87.56 -64.80
N ASP A 52 17.61 87.88 -66.07
CA ASP A 52 18.72 88.23 -66.97
C ASP A 52 18.42 89.59 -67.61
N GLY A 53 19.16 90.61 -67.20
CA GLY A 53 18.83 92.01 -67.49
C GLY A 53 17.43 92.41 -66.96
N ASP A 54 16.59 92.92 -67.86
CA ASP A 54 15.23 93.39 -67.54
C ASP A 54 14.13 92.34 -67.74
N ARG A 55 14.49 91.09 -68.05
CA ARG A 55 13.52 90.01 -68.32
C ARG A 55 13.75 88.79 -67.41
N TRP A 56 12.64 88.15 -67.06
CA TRP A 56 12.66 86.87 -66.32
C TRP A 56 12.67 85.72 -67.31
N HIS A 57 13.59 84.78 -67.11
CA HIS A 57 13.70 83.58 -67.92
C HIS A 57 13.30 82.34 -67.11
N CYS A 58 12.47 81.49 -67.71
CA CYS A 58 12.13 80.20 -67.12
C CYS A 58 13.38 79.30 -67.12
N ASN A 59 13.81 78.83 -65.95
CA ASN A 59 14.92 77.89 -65.82
C ASN A 59 14.46 76.43 -65.61
N ARG A 60 13.19 76.12 -65.93
CA ARG A 60 12.64 74.77 -65.79
C ARG A 60 13.36 73.84 -66.77
N SER A 61 14.08 72.87 -66.22
CA SER A 61 14.86 71.92 -67.03
C SER A 61 13.96 70.99 -67.84
N ALA A 62 14.49 70.45 -68.95
CA ALA A 62 13.80 69.45 -69.78
C ALA A 62 13.34 68.23 -68.95
N LEU A 63 14.11 67.82 -67.95
CA LEU A 63 13.79 66.72 -67.03
C LEU A 63 12.60 67.00 -66.12
N ARG A 64 12.20 68.27 -65.95
CA ARG A 64 11.02 68.67 -65.19
C ARG A 64 9.86 69.08 -66.10
N GLY A 65 9.89 68.75 -67.39
CA GLY A 65 8.84 69.09 -68.36
C GLY A 65 9.14 70.29 -69.26
N GLY A 66 10.37 70.81 -69.24
CA GLY A 66 10.80 71.90 -70.13
C GLY A 66 10.33 73.31 -69.71
N PRO A 67 10.73 74.36 -70.46
CA PRO A 67 10.33 75.74 -70.16
C PRO A 67 8.81 75.90 -70.24
N CYS A 68 8.25 76.75 -69.38
CA CYS A 68 6.81 77.00 -69.36
C CYS A 68 6.39 77.72 -70.65
N GLU A 69 5.30 77.29 -71.29
CA GLU A 69 4.82 77.87 -72.55
C GLU A 69 4.52 79.38 -72.43
N GLU A 70 3.94 79.81 -71.32
CA GLU A 70 3.64 81.23 -71.05
C GLU A 70 4.80 82.01 -70.41
N GLY A 71 5.86 81.33 -69.97
CA GLY A 71 6.97 81.97 -69.25
C GLY A 71 6.63 82.46 -67.82
N PRO A 72 7.59 83.04 -67.10
CA PRO A 72 7.38 83.57 -65.75
C PRO A 72 6.59 84.89 -65.76
N THR A 73 5.89 85.18 -64.67
CA THR A 73 5.15 86.44 -64.51
C THR A 73 6.11 87.64 -64.44
N PRO A 74 5.63 88.89 -64.66
CA PRO A 74 6.47 90.08 -64.55
C PRO A 74 7.19 90.24 -63.20
N ASP A 75 6.59 89.70 -62.12
CA ASP A 75 7.14 89.72 -60.76
C ASP A 75 8.14 88.58 -60.48
N GLY A 76 8.47 87.75 -61.48
CA GLY A 76 9.42 86.65 -61.35
C GLY A 76 8.86 85.37 -60.74
N ALA A 77 7.53 85.22 -60.64
CA ALA A 77 6.90 83.98 -60.20
C ALA A 77 6.70 83.01 -61.37
N CYS A 78 6.79 81.70 -61.09
CA CYS A 78 6.46 80.70 -62.10
C CYS A 78 4.94 80.64 -62.30
N CYS A 79 4.48 80.63 -63.56
CA CYS A 79 3.08 80.46 -63.90
C CYS A 79 2.49 79.09 -63.51
N ILE A 80 3.34 78.09 -63.24
CA ILE A 80 2.92 76.74 -62.83
C ILE A 80 3.22 76.53 -61.34
N THR A 81 2.18 76.30 -60.55
CA THR A 81 2.29 75.94 -59.13
C THR A 81 1.66 74.56 -58.90
N TYR A 82 2.43 73.62 -58.34
CA TYR A 82 1.92 72.29 -58.07
C TYR A 82 1.09 72.29 -56.79
N ARG A 83 -0.21 72.00 -56.90
CA ARG A 83 -1.10 71.77 -55.76
C ARG A 83 -1.56 70.32 -55.78
N CYS A 84 -1.29 69.58 -54.72
CA CYS A 84 -1.81 68.22 -54.53
C CYS A 84 -2.66 68.13 -53.28
N THR A 85 -3.61 67.19 -53.25
CA THR A 85 -4.28 66.78 -52.00
C THR A 85 -3.49 65.62 -51.39
N PRO A 86 -2.79 65.80 -50.25
CA PRO A 86 -2.02 64.72 -49.65
C PRO A 86 -2.91 63.56 -49.21
N VAL A 87 -2.47 62.33 -49.45
CA VAL A 87 -3.19 61.11 -49.04
C VAL A 87 -2.29 60.24 -48.17
N LEU A 88 -2.89 59.48 -47.24
CA LEU A 88 -2.13 58.52 -46.43
C LEU A 88 -1.47 57.46 -47.31
N SER A 89 -0.23 57.12 -46.99
CA SER A 89 0.51 56.06 -47.69
C SER A 89 -0.16 54.69 -47.51
N LEU A 90 0.05 53.78 -48.46
CA LEU A 90 -0.51 52.42 -48.42
C LEU A 90 -0.09 51.68 -47.13
N ARG A 91 1.15 51.90 -46.66
CA ARG A 91 1.65 51.36 -45.39
C ARG A 91 0.85 51.87 -44.19
N GLN A 92 0.55 53.16 -44.12
CA GLN A 92 -0.26 53.73 -43.03
C GLN A 92 -1.72 53.27 -43.08
N ARG A 93 -2.30 53.16 -44.28
CA ARG A 93 -3.65 52.60 -44.45
C ARG A 93 -3.70 51.13 -44.00
N ARG A 94 -2.72 50.31 -44.42
CA ARG A 94 -2.57 48.92 -43.97
C ARG A 94 -2.29 48.82 -42.47
N GLY A 95 -1.45 49.69 -41.91
CA GLY A 95 -1.15 49.73 -40.48
C GLY A 95 -2.38 50.07 -39.64
N ARG A 96 -3.17 51.07 -40.05
CA ARG A 96 -4.44 51.39 -39.40
C ARG A 96 -5.47 50.27 -39.53
N PHE A 97 -5.53 49.62 -40.69
CA PHE A 97 -6.41 48.47 -40.91
C PHE A 97 -6.02 47.27 -40.04
N VAL A 98 -4.73 46.92 -39.98
CA VAL A 98 -4.21 45.85 -39.11
C VAL A 98 -4.42 46.18 -37.64
N ALA A 99 -4.18 47.42 -37.21
CA ALA A 99 -4.45 47.85 -35.84
C ALA A 99 -5.96 47.80 -35.52
N ALA A 100 -6.82 48.21 -36.44
CA ALA A 100 -8.27 48.11 -36.28
C ALA A 100 -8.73 46.64 -36.19
N ILE A 101 -8.18 45.75 -37.02
CA ILE A 101 -8.43 44.30 -36.92
C ILE A 101 -7.94 43.76 -35.58
N ALA A 102 -6.74 44.13 -35.14
CA ALA A 102 -6.20 43.68 -33.85
C ALA A 102 -7.07 44.13 -32.68
N ILE A 103 -7.53 45.39 -32.68
CA ILE A 103 -8.46 45.91 -31.68
C ILE A 103 -9.81 45.19 -31.74
N ALA A 104 -10.34 44.96 -32.95
CA ALA A 104 -11.59 44.23 -33.14
C ALA A 104 -11.48 42.77 -32.66
N ALA A 105 -10.35 42.10 -32.93
CA ALA A 105 -10.06 40.75 -32.48
C ALA A 105 -9.92 40.68 -30.96
N LEU A 106 -9.22 41.64 -30.34
CA LEU A 106 -9.13 41.75 -28.88
C LEU A 106 -10.52 41.97 -28.27
N GLY A 107 -11.32 42.87 -28.85
CA GLY A 107 -12.70 43.11 -28.43
C GLY A 107 -13.58 41.87 -28.54
N ALA A 108 -13.51 41.14 -29.66
CA ALA A 108 -14.23 39.90 -29.88
C ALA A 108 -13.82 38.81 -28.87
N LEU A 109 -12.51 38.69 -28.57
CA LEU A 109 -12.01 37.77 -27.56
C LEU A 109 -12.52 38.13 -26.17
N CYS A 110 -12.47 39.41 -25.78
CA CYS A 110 -13.03 39.87 -24.51
C CYS A 110 -14.53 39.56 -24.41
N MET A 111 -15.31 39.79 -25.48
CA MET A 111 -16.74 39.49 -25.52
C MET A 111 -17.03 37.98 -25.41
N ALA A 112 -16.25 37.14 -26.08
CA ALA A 112 -16.38 35.68 -26.00
C ALA A 112 -16.06 35.16 -24.60
N LEU A 113 -15.00 35.69 -23.98
CA LEU A 113 -14.57 35.30 -22.63
C LEU A 113 -15.41 35.93 -21.51
N SER A 114 -16.21 36.95 -21.79
CA SER A 114 -17.16 37.56 -20.83
C SER A 114 -18.60 37.06 -20.98
N GLY A 115 -18.90 36.31 -22.05
CA GLY A 115 -20.25 35.83 -22.35
C GLY A 115 -20.67 34.62 -21.53
N SER A 116 -21.98 34.35 -21.46
CA SER A 116 -22.53 33.14 -20.83
C SER A 116 -22.19 31.83 -21.55
N TRP A 117 -21.77 31.92 -22.81
CA TRP A 117 -21.36 30.80 -23.68
C TRP A 117 -19.85 30.49 -23.61
N ARG A 118 -19.13 31.17 -22.70
CA ARG A 118 -17.68 31.03 -22.51
C ARG A 118 -17.27 29.58 -22.28
N ASN A 119 -18.02 28.84 -21.48
CA ASN A 119 -17.67 27.48 -21.10
C ASN A 119 -17.81 26.52 -22.28
N GLU A 120 -18.79 26.72 -23.16
CA GLU A 120 -18.95 25.97 -24.40
C GLU A 120 -17.85 26.30 -25.42
N PHE A 121 -17.41 27.57 -25.49
CA PHE A 121 -16.32 28.00 -26.35
C PHE A 121 -14.95 27.44 -25.92
N LEU A 122 -14.72 27.30 -24.60
CA LEU A 122 -13.46 26.80 -24.03
C LEU A 122 -13.42 25.28 -23.86
N ALA A 123 -14.54 24.57 -24.05
CA ALA A 123 -14.61 23.13 -23.84
C ALA A 123 -13.66 22.39 -24.81
N PRO A 124 -12.65 21.66 -24.31
CA PRO A 124 -11.66 20.99 -25.17
C PRO A 124 -12.22 19.75 -25.89
N GLY A 125 -13.44 19.32 -25.56
CA GLY A 125 -14.12 18.17 -26.14
C GLY A 125 -15.11 17.52 -25.16
N PRO A 126 -15.82 16.46 -25.58
CA PRO A 126 -16.73 15.74 -24.70
C PRO A 126 -15.98 14.93 -23.63
N LEU A 127 -16.59 14.83 -22.45
CA LEU A 127 -16.17 13.98 -21.34
C LEU A 127 -16.48 12.50 -21.63
N SER A 128 -15.84 11.60 -20.89
CA SER A 128 -16.20 10.18 -20.83
C SER A 128 -17.65 10.01 -20.40
N MET A 129 -18.29 8.90 -20.80
CA MET A 129 -19.70 8.66 -20.48
C MET A 129 -20.00 8.70 -18.98
N HIS A 130 -19.08 8.16 -18.15
CA HIS A 130 -19.27 8.07 -16.71
C HIS A 130 -19.31 9.45 -16.04
N HIS A 131 -18.39 10.35 -16.38
CA HIS A 131 -18.40 11.70 -15.82
C HIS A 131 -19.40 12.63 -16.53
N ALA A 132 -19.67 12.41 -17.82
CA ALA A 132 -20.68 13.18 -18.55
C ALA A 132 -22.07 13.08 -17.92
N GLN A 133 -22.49 11.86 -17.54
CA GLN A 133 -23.79 11.59 -16.92
C GLN A 133 -23.93 12.24 -15.54
N LEU A 134 -22.87 12.23 -14.73
CA LEU A 134 -22.87 12.84 -13.39
C LEU A 134 -23.09 14.36 -13.46
N LEU A 135 -22.63 14.97 -14.55
CA LEU A 135 -22.66 16.42 -14.76
C LEU A 135 -23.85 16.89 -15.62
N GLU A 136 -24.84 16.03 -15.89
CA GLU A 136 -26.03 16.37 -16.72
C GLU A 136 -27.14 17.13 -15.95
N GLY A 137 -27.01 17.37 -14.62
CA GLY A 137 -28.01 18.04 -13.78
C GLY A 137 -27.57 19.37 -13.15
N GLU A 138 -28.43 20.39 -13.29
CA GLU A 138 -28.44 21.76 -12.73
C GLU A 138 -27.16 22.63 -12.80
N ASN A 139 -27.32 23.77 -13.51
CA ASN A 139 -26.32 24.81 -13.81
C ASN A 139 -25.19 24.38 -14.76
N ALA A 140 -25.46 24.47 -16.07
CA ALA A 140 -24.46 24.35 -17.15
C ALA A 140 -23.19 25.20 -16.92
N THR A 141 -23.33 26.31 -16.20
CA THR A 141 -22.27 27.23 -15.82
C THR A 141 -21.30 26.68 -14.76
N LEU A 142 -21.69 25.70 -13.94
CA LEU A 142 -20.89 25.12 -12.87
C LEU A 142 -20.16 23.82 -13.27
N ARG A 143 -20.48 23.25 -14.43
CA ARG A 143 -20.01 21.91 -14.84
C ARG A 143 -18.49 21.80 -14.95
N CYS A 144 -17.81 22.83 -15.44
CA CYS A 144 -16.34 22.85 -15.51
C CYS A 144 -15.71 22.96 -14.12
N ALA A 145 -16.36 23.68 -13.20
CA ALA A 145 -15.85 23.94 -11.85
C ALA A 145 -15.81 22.68 -10.96
N GLN A 146 -16.60 21.66 -11.32
CA GLN A 146 -16.61 20.36 -10.67
C GLN A 146 -15.29 19.58 -10.86
N CYS A 147 -14.48 19.92 -11.87
CA CYS A 147 -13.18 19.26 -12.13
C CYS A 147 -12.01 20.25 -12.29
N HIS A 148 -12.30 21.50 -12.60
CA HIS A 148 -11.31 22.56 -12.80
C HIS A 148 -11.55 23.68 -11.79
N ALA A 149 -10.59 23.88 -10.87
CA ALA A 149 -10.63 25.00 -9.91
C ALA A 149 -10.80 26.37 -10.61
N ALA A 150 -10.27 26.50 -11.83
CA ALA A 150 -10.38 27.70 -12.66
C ALA A 150 -11.76 27.90 -13.31
N GLY A 151 -12.66 26.91 -13.28
CA GLY A 151 -13.92 26.90 -14.03
C GLY A 151 -14.88 28.05 -13.69
N MET A 152 -14.79 28.60 -12.47
CA MET A 152 -15.55 29.77 -12.01
C MET A 152 -14.69 30.99 -11.68
N ALA A 153 -13.37 30.87 -11.84
CA ALA A 153 -12.47 31.93 -11.45
C ALA A 153 -12.64 33.13 -12.41
N SER A 154 -12.46 34.35 -11.89
CA SER A 154 -12.59 35.57 -12.68
C SER A 154 -11.45 35.69 -13.69
N ILE A 155 -11.65 36.48 -14.75
CA ILE A 155 -10.57 36.75 -15.72
C ILE A 155 -9.34 37.38 -15.05
N SER A 156 -9.53 38.16 -13.98
CA SER A 156 -8.44 38.74 -13.19
C SER A 156 -7.63 37.65 -12.48
N SER A 157 -8.28 36.63 -11.92
CA SER A 157 -7.58 35.50 -11.30
C SER A 157 -6.79 34.66 -12.31
N TRP A 158 -7.32 34.47 -13.53
CA TRP A 158 -6.59 33.80 -14.62
C TRP A 158 -5.37 34.62 -15.04
N TRP A 159 -5.52 35.94 -15.11
CA TRP A 159 -4.42 36.86 -15.41
C TRP A 159 -3.34 36.81 -14.34
N GLU A 160 -3.70 36.86 -13.06
CA GLU A 160 -2.77 36.74 -11.93
C GLU A 160 -1.99 35.41 -11.96
N HIS A 161 -2.67 34.31 -12.28
CA HIS A 161 -2.02 32.99 -12.40
C HIS A 161 -1.10 32.86 -13.61
N SER A 162 -1.38 33.59 -14.70
CA SER A 162 -0.52 33.61 -15.89
C SER A 162 0.86 34.26 -15.63
N PHE A 163 1.02 35.01 -14.53
CA PHE A 163 2.28 35.64 -14.12
C PHE A 163 2.88 35.03 -12.84
N GLY A 164 2.52 33.79 -12.49
CA GLY A 164 3.09 33.07 -11.35
C GLY A 164 2.32 33.23 -10.03
N GLY A 165 1.03 33.55 -10.09
CA GLY A 165 0.14 33.38 -8.93
C GLY A 165 0.12 31.92 -8.43
N GLY A 166 -0.02 31.72 -7.12
CA GLY A 166 -0.06 30.38 -6.50
C GLY A 166 -1.25 29.54 -6.98
N GLU A 167 -1.19 28.21 -6.82
CA GLU A 167 -2.26 27.29 -7.25
C GLU A 167 -3.64 27.67 -6.69
N LEU A 168 -4.69 27.55 -7.52
CA LEU A 168 -6.07 27.67 -7.07
C LEU A 168 -6.39 26.54 -6.08
N SER A 169 -6.97 26.92 -4.94
CA SER A 169 -7.50 25.99 -3.95
C SER A 169 -9.03 25.90 -4.09
N PRO A 170 -9.63 24.70 -4.09
CA PRO A 170 -8.97 23.38 -4.05
C PRO A 170 -8.24 23.07 -5.36
N THR A 171 -7.19 22.25 -5.31
CA THR A 171 -6.50 21.79 -6.53
C THR A 171 -7.40 20.84 -7.32
N GLN A 172 -7.11 20.64 -8.62
CA GLN A 172 -7.92 19.73 -9.43
C GLN A 172 -7.90 18.29 -8.93
N SER A 173 -6.77 17.81 -8.42
CA SER A 173 -6.70 16.46 -7.84
C SER A 173 -7.60 16.31 -6.61
N MET A 174 -7.73 17.37 -5.79
CA MET A 174 -8.66 17.38 -4.66
C MET A 174 -10.12 17.28 -5.14
N LEU A 175 -10.48 18.00 -6.22
CA LEU A 175 -11.82 17.88 -6.82
C LEU A 175 -12.11 16.46 -7.30
N CYS A 176 -11.13 15.75 -7.89
CA CYS A 176 -11.29 14.34 -8.22
C CYS A 176 -11.58 13.49 -6.96
N LEU A 177 -10.88 13.75 -5.86
CA LEU A 177 -11.06 13.00 -4.62
C LEU A 177 -12.35 13.33 -3.88
N GLU A 178 -13.01 14.47 -4.14
CA GLU A 178 -14.34 14.74 -3.58
C GLU A 178 -15.35 13.62 -3.90
N CYS A 179 -15.23 12.98 -5.07
CA CYS A 179 -16.02 11.81 -5.44
C CYS A 179 -15.27 10.47 -5.32
N HIS A 180 -13.94 10.46 -5.43
CA HIS A 180 -13.13 9.22 -5.39
C HIS A 180 -12.57 8.85 -4.00
N ARG A 181 -12.90 9.61 -2.94
CA ARG A 181 -12.43 9.43 -1.56
C ARG A 181 -12.56 8.00 -1.01
N ASP A 182 -13.58 7.26 -1.42
CA ASP A 182 -13.82 5.88 -0.97
C ASP A 182 -12.75 4.89 -1.43
N LYS A 183 -11.93 5.27 -2.42
CA LYS A 183 -10.84 4.46 -2.96
C LYS A 183 -9.46 5.02 -2.64
N ILE A 184 -9.33 6.34 -2.53
CA ILE A 184 -8.05 7.03 -2.32
C ILE A 184 -8.31 8.20 -1.36
N GLY A 185 -7.61 8.23 -0.22
CA GLY A 185 -7.71 9.32 0.76
C GLY A 185 -7.26 10.67 0.20
N GLU A 186 -7.88 11.76 0.65
CA GLU A 186 -7.59 13.14 0.22
C GLU A 186 -6.13 13.54 0.44
N GLU A 187 -5.48 13.00 1.47
CA GLU A 187 -4.06 13.18 1.77
C GLU A 187 -3.13 12.67 0.65
N PHE A 188 -3.65 11.87 -0.28
CA PHE A 188 -2.94 11.29 -1.41
C PHE A 188 -3.22 11.96 -2.76
N ALA A 189 -3.93 13.10 -2.78
CA ALA A 189 -4.31 13.81 -4.01
C ALA A 189 -3.15 14.05 -4.99
N LEU A 190 -1.95 14.25 -4.46
CA LEU A 190 -0.74 14.51 -5.25
C LEU A 190 0.32 13.41 -5.08
N ALA A 191 -0.02 12.32 -4.42
CA ALA A 191 0.89 11.22 -4.14
C ALA A 191 0.89 10.19 -5.27
N SER A 192 2.08 9.82 -5.72
CA SER A 192 2.27 8.74 -6.69
C SER A 192 1.60 7.46 -6.19
N HIS A 193 0.84 6.82 -7.07
CA HIS A 193 0.10 5.59 -6.77
C HIS A 193 -0.91 5.66 -5.60
N GLY A 194 -1.23 6.85 -5.10
CA GLY A 194 -2.08 7.01 -3.93
C GLY A 194 -1.43 6.49 -2.63
N VAL A 195 -0.10 6.54 -2.53
CA VAL A 195 0.66 6.00 -1.38
C VAL A 195 1.66 7.03 -0.86
N GLN A 196 1.90 7.06 0.45
CA GLN A 196 2.93 7.91 1.05
C GLN A 196 4.32 7.59 0.48
N LEU A 197 5.09 8.63 0.15
CA LEU A 197 6.45 8.49 -0.35
C LEU A 197 7.34 7.62 0.56
N ALA A 198 7.29 7.84 1.89
CA ALA A 198 8.05 7.04 2.86
C ALA A 198 7.75 5.53 2.78
N SER A 199 6.53 5.15 2.36
CA SER A 199 6.20 3.74 2.13
C SER A 199 6.87 3.22 0.86
N LEU A 200 6.90 4.00 -0.22
CA LEU A 200 7.57 3.66 -1.48
C LEU A 200 9.09 3.54 -1.29
N GLU A 201 9.69 4.45 -0.52
CA GLU A 201 11.12 4.40 -0.15
C GLU A 201 11.44 3.12 0.62
N ARG A 202 10.69 2.81 1.68
CA ARG A 202 10.87 1.57 2.45
C ARG A 202 10.77 0.31 1.57
N MET A 203 9.85 0.27 0.62
CA MET A 203 9.74 -0.87 -0.31
C MET A 203 10.94 -0.96 -1.25
N THR A 204 11.55 0.17 -1.60
CA THR A 204 12.76 0.22 -2.42
C THR A 204 13.96 -0.30 -1.61
N ASP A 205 14.12 0.14 -0.36
CA ASP A 205 15.19 -0.29 0.54
C ASP A 205 15.12 -1.81 0.78
N LEU A 206 13.93 -2.31 1.14
CA LEU A 206 13.69 -3.76 1.33
C LEU A 206 14.02 -4.58 0.08
N ARG A 207 13.78 -4.04 -1.12
CA ARG A 207 14.15 -4.70 -2.37
C ARG A 207 15.67 -4.71 -2.57
N GLN A 208 16.34 -3.60 -2.28
CA GLN A 208 17.79 -3.48 -2.41
C GLN A 208 18.52 -4.43 -1.45
N GLU A 209 18.09 -4.47 -0.18
CA GLU A 209 18.62 -5.40 0.83
C GLU A 209 18.49 -6.87 0.38
N ARG A 210 17.33 -7.25 -0.19
CA ARG A 210 17.05 -8.62 -0.64
C ARG A 210 17.79 -9.04 -1.91
N GLN A 211 18.11 -8.11 -2.80
CA GLN A 211 18.83 -8.43 -4.04
C GLN A 211 20.35 -8.52 -3.83
N GLY A 212 20.86 -8.15 -2.65
CA GLY A 212 22.28 -7.92 -2.43
C GLY A 212 22.82 -6.81 -3.34
N ASN A 213 24.10 -6.45 -3.21
CA ASN A 213 24.78 -5.41 -4.02
C ASN A 213 24.84 -5.69 -5.55
N ALA A 214 23.98 -6.54 -6.10
CA ALA A 214 23.80 -6.79 -7.53
C ALA A 214 22.72 -5.90 -8.17
N ALA A 215 22.17 -4.91 -7.45
CA ALA A 215 21.41 -3.84 -8.08
C ALA A 215 22.34 -2.99 -8.97
N PRO A 216 21.94 -2.62 -10.19
CA PRO A 216 22.73 -1.66 -10.98
C PRO A 216 22.90 -0.39 -10.15
N ALA A 217 24.16 0.04 -10.01
CA ALA A 217 24.59 1.19 -9.22
C ALA A 217 23.57 2.35 -9.32
N ASP A 218 23.32 3.00 -8.19
CA ASP A 218 22.44 4.17 -8.12
C ASP A 218 22.84 5.17 -9.20
N VAL A 219 21.98 5.31 -10.21
CA VAL A 219 22.04 6.41 -11.15
C VAL A 219 21.72 7.65 -10.31
N PRO A 220 22.58 8.68 -10.34
CA PRO A 220 22.38 9.84 -9.50
C PRO A 220 21.04 10.52 -9.82
N TRP A 221 20.49 11.24 -8.85
CA TRP A 221 19.13 11.81 -8.91
C TRP A 221 18.88 12.71 -10.13
N ASP A 222 19.94 13.28 -10.68
CA ASP A 222 19.97 14.16 -11.86
C ASP A 222 19.70 13.45 -13.20
N GLN A 223 19.79 12.12 -13.23
CA GLN A 223 19.54 11.28 -14.41
C GLN A 223 18.19 10.54 -14.32
N ARG A 224 17.34 10.87 -13.35
CA ARG A 224 15.98 10.31 -13.23
C ARG A 224 15.00 11.11 -14.09
N PRO A 225 14.08 10.46 -14.84
CA PRO A 225 13.08 11.15 -15.66
C PRO A 225 12.18 12.11 -14.86
N ARG A 226 11.93 11.80 -13.59
CA ARG A 226 11.14 12.61 -12.66
C ARG A 226 11.61 12.43 -11.22
N ASN A 227 11.56 13.50 -10.43
CA ASN A 227 11.82 13.44 -9.00
C ASN A 227 10.60 12.83 -8.27
N PRO A 228 10.74 11.71 -7.52
CA PRO A 228 9.62 11.09 -6.80
C PRO A 228 9.04 11.98 -5.69
N ASN A 229 9.76 13.03 -5.28
CA ASN A 229 9.31 14.00 -4.27
C ASN A 229 8.43 15.10 -4.89
N GLU A 230 8.29 15.15 -6.21
CA GLU A 230 7.43 16.13 -6.88
C GLU A 230 5.98 15.63 -6.91
N PRO A 231 5.01 16.50 -6.60
CA PRO A 231 3.60 16.15 -6.66
C PRO A 231 3.20 15.73 -8.08
N ILE A 232 2.31 14.73 -8.18
CA ILE A 232 1.73 14.29 -9.45
C ILE A 232 0.21 14.36 -9.38
N ALA A 233 -0.38 15.16 -10.27
CA ALA A 233 -1.83 15.25 -10.38
C ALA A 233 -2.42 14.01 -11.08
N CYS A 234 -3.66 13.66 -10.74
CA CYS A 234 -4.39 12.54 -11.35
C CYS A 234 -4.42 12.65 -12.88
N SER A 235 -4.53 13.89 -13.38
CA SER A 235 -4.58 14.23 -14.82
C SER A 235 -3.31 13.90 -15.60
N ALA A 236 -2.19 13.63 -14.93
CA ALA A 236 -0.97 13.15 -15.57
C ALA A 236 -1.18 11.76 -16.21
N CYS A 237 -2.03 10.92 -15.59
CA CYS A 237 -2.35 9.57 -16.07
C CYS A 237 -3.77 9.50 -16.65
N HIS A 238 -4.74 10.18 -16.03
CA HIS A 238 -6.16 10.12 -16.37
C HIS A 238 -6.61 11.38 -17.12
N ARG A 239 -6.77 11.28 -18.44
CA ARG A 239 -7.17 12.42 -19.30
C ARG A 239 -8.62 12.28 -19.77
N GLU A 240 -9.49 13.13 -19.23
CA GLU A 240 -10.94 13.02 -19.40
C GLU A 240 -11.49 13.39 -20.79
N HIS A 241 -11.00 14.47 -21.40
CA HIS A 241 -11.55 15.03 -22.64
C HIS A 241 -11.08 14.32 -23.91
N GLN A 242 -11.11 12.99 -23.92
CA GLN A 242 -10.68 12.13 -25.04
C GLN A 242 -11.87 11.50 -25.78
N GLY A 243 -13.11 11.84 -25.42
CA GLY A 243 -14.30 11.30 -26.05
C GLY A 243 -15.23 10.54 -25.10
N ARG A 244 -16.52 10.46 -25.45
CA ARG A 244 -17.54 9.76 -24.64
C ARG A 244 -17.23 8.28 -24.40
N MET A 245 -16.53 7.65 -25.34
CA MET A 245 -16.17 6.23 -25.27
C MET A 245 -14.74 6.01 -24.76
N HIS A 246 -14.05 7.04 -24.29
CA HIS A 246 -12.71 6.88 -23.73
C HIS A 246 -12.78 6.17 -22.37
N ASP A 247 -11.99 5.11 -22.22
CA ASP A 247 -11.79 4.45 -20.94
C ASP A 247 -10.73 5.20 -20.13
N LEU A 248 -11.19 6.01 -19.18
CA LEU A 248 -10.31 6.79 -18.31
C LEU A 248 -9.42 5.90 -17.43
N ALA A 249 -9.85 4.68 -17.09
CA ALA A 249 -9.09 3.76 -16.25
C ALA A 249 -7.95 3.07 -17.03
N ALA A 250 -8.00 3.09 -18.36
CA ALA A 250 -6.96 2.51 -19.21
C ALA A 250 -5.73 3.41 -19.26
N VAL A 251 -4.69 3.04 -18.50
CA VAL A 251 -3.37 3.70 -18.53
C VAL A 251 -2.42 2.91 -19.43
N SER A 252 -1.73 3.61 -20.34
CA SER A 252 -0.75 2.99 -21.25
C SER A 252 0.58 2.69 -20.53
N SER A 253 1.32 1.68 -21.01
CA SER A 253 2.66 1.39 -20.49
C SER A 253 3.62 2.58 -20.61
N VAL A 254 3.49 3.39 -21.67
CA VAL A 254 4.28 4.61 -21.87
C VAL A 254 4.03 5.63 -20.75
N ALA A 255 2.77 5.79 -20.31
CA ALA A 255 2.48 6.67 -19.19
C ALA A 255 3.16 6.19 -17.89
N CYS A 256 3.19 4.88 -17.63
CA CYS A 256 3.94 4.32 -16.51
C CYS A 256 5.45 4.57 -16.66
N GLN A 257 6.01 4.29 -17.84
CA GLN A 257 7.45 4.41 -18.08
C GLN A 257 7.98 5.84 -18.01
N SER A 258 7.13 6.85 -18.25
CA SER A 258 7.51 8.27 -18.07
C SER A 258 8.05 8.64 -16.68
N CYS A 259 7.75 7.83 -15.65
CA CYS A 259 8.22 8.02 -14.28
C CYS A 259 9.12 6.87 -13.79
N HIS A 260 9.09 5.70 -14.43
CA HIS A 260 9.89 4.54 -14.02
C HIS A 260 11.29 4.59 -14.64
N ARG A 261 12.33 4.51 -13.80
CA ARG A 261 13.75 4.67 -14.18
C ARG A 261 14.26 3.67 -15.22
N ALA A 262 13.81 2.43 -15.16
CA ALA A 262 14.22 1.38 -16.11
C ALA A 262 13.17 1.28 -17.21
N GLU A 263 13.31 2.13 -18.23
CA GLU A 263 12.47 2.06 -19.42
C GLU A 263 12.85 0.84 -20.28
N PHE A 264 11.85 0.24 -20.92
CA PHE A 264 11.98 -0.94 -21.77
C PHE A 264 10.86 -1.03 -22.80
N ASP A 265 11.10 -1.73 -23.90
CA ASP A 265 10.16 -1.75 -25.03
C ASP A 265 8.90 -2.60 -24.76
N SER A 266 9.06 -3.72 -24.06
CA SER A 266 7.97 -4.67 -23.78
C SER A 266 8.26 -5.52 -22.55
N PHE A 267 7.26 -6.22 -22.02
CA PHE A 267 7.47 -7.14 -20.91
C PHE A 267 8.57 -8.18 -21.22
N ALA A 268 8.55 -8.78 -22.41
CA ALA A 268 9.58 -9.75 -22.81
C ALA A 268 10.97 -9.11 -22.96
N HIS A 269 11.02 -7.89 -23.52
CA HIS A 269 12.25 -7.19 -23.85
C HIS A 269 12.49 -6.00 -22.91
N GLY A 270 13.23 -6.27 -21.82
CA GLY A 270 13.76 -5.25 -20.91
C GLY A 270 13.07 -5.16 -19.54
N HIS A 271 11.94 -5.83 -19.30
CA HIS A 271 11.44 -6.00 -17.93
C HIS A 271 12.47 -6.78 -17.08
N PRO A 272 12.75 -6.36 -15.83
CA PRO A 272 13.64 -7.07 -14.91
C PRO A 272 13.16 -8.49 -14.57
N GLU A 273 14.06 -9.35 -14.13
CA GLU A 273 13.65 -10.63 -13.51
C GLU A 273 12.90 -10.41 -12.19
N PHE A 274 12.07 -11.38 -11.82
CA PHE A 274 11.18 -11.26 -10.66
C PHE A 274 11.86 -11.50 -9.31
N GLY A 275 13.10 -12.00 -9.30
CA GLY A 275 13.82 -12.34 -8.07
C GLY A 275 13.12 -13.47 -7.32
N GLN A 276 12.69 -13.22 -6.08
CA GLN A 276 12.02 -14.22 -5.22
C GLN A 276 10.48 -14.24 -5.35
N TRP A 277 9.90 -13.43 -6.24
CA TRP A 277 8.44 -13.40 -6.43
C TRP A 277 7.90 -14.80 -6.81
N PRO A 278 6.71 -15.19 -6.30
CA PRO A 278 5.77 -14.41 -5.48
C PRO A 278 6.05 -14.44 -3.96
N HIS A 279 7.12 -15.09 -3.52
CA HIS A 279 7.37 -15.33 -2.11
C HIS A 279 7.97 -14.09 -1.42
N LEU A 280 7.22 -13.50 -0.49
CA LEU A 280 7.65 -12.33 0.29
C LEU A 280 7.98 -12.66 1.76
N ARG A 281 7.50 -13.81 2.22
CA ARG A 281 7.68 -14.39 3.55
C ARG A 281 7.35 -15.88 3.48
N ARG A 282 7.81 -16.66 4.46
CA ARG A 282 7.28 -18.01 4.69
C ARG A 282 5.84 -17.97 5.22
N THR A 283 5.10 -19.06 4.99
CA THR A 283 3.74 -19.26 5.52
C THR A 283 3.78 -19.50 7.03
N GLY A 284 2.69 -19.15 7.71
CA GLY A 284 2.52 -19.46 9.14
C GLY A 284 2.36 -20.95 9.44
N ILE A 285 1.85 -21.70 8.46
CA ILE A 285 1.77 -23.16 8.52
C ILE A 285 3.01 -23.76 7.85
N ALA A 286 3.74 -24.56 8.61
CA ALA A 286 4.92 -25.32 8.21
C ALA A 286 4.49 -26.55 7.42
N PHE A 287 4.38 -26.38 6.10
CA PHE A 287 3.96 -27.43 5.18
C PHE A 287 4.92 -27.55 3.99
N ASP A 288 5.72 -28.61 3.98
CA ASP A 288 6.61 -28.94 2.88
C ASP A 288 5.86 -29.74 1.80
N HIS A 289 5.53 -29.07 0.68
CA HIS A 289 4.82 -29.72 -0.42
C HIS A 289 5.60 -30.87 -1.05
N ALA A 290 6.92 -30.75 -1.17
CA ALA A 290 7.76 -31.77 -1.78
C ALA A 290 7.81 -33.02 -0.90
N ALA A 291 7.94 -32.85 0.42
CA ALA A 291 7.88 -33.97 1.36
C ALA A 291 6.51 -34.66 1.35
N HIS A 292 5.41 -33.90 1.32
CA HIS A 292 4.07 -34.48 1.24
C HIS A 292 3.86 -35.27 -0.06
N GLN A 293 4.20 -34.69 -1.21
CA GLN A 293 4.01 -35.35 -2.50
C GLN A 293 4.93 -36.55 -2.71
N LEU A 294 6.22 -36.44 -2.37
CA LEU A 294 7.23 -37.43 -2.74
C LEU A 294 7.43 -38.52 -1.68
N LYS A 295 7.02 -38.28 -0.43
CA LYS A 295 7.19 -39.22 0.69
C LYS A 295 5.87 -39.62 1.35
N HIS A 296 5.15 -38.68 1.94
CA HIS A 296 4.04 -39.01 2.84
C HIS A 296 2.81 -39.58 2.12
N TYR A 297 2.38 -38.98 1.00
CA TYR A 297 1.24 -39.51 0.22
C TYR A 297 1.51 -40.91 -0.36
N PRO A 298 2.70 -41.19 -0.94
CA PRO A 298 3.09 -42.54 -1.33
C PRO A 298 3.09 -43.56 -0.17
N GLU A 299 3.58 -43.19 1.01
CA GLU A 299 3.58 -44.05 2.21
C GLU A 299 2.14 -44.42 2.63
N GLU A 300 1.22 -43.47 2.54
CA GLU A 300 -0.23 -43.66 2.80
C GLU A 300 -1.01 -44.26 1.62
N LYS A 301 -0.32 -44.54 0.50
CA LYS A 301 -0.92 -45.08 -0.75
C LYS A 301 -2.05 -44.20 -1.30
N GLN A 302 -1.92 -42.89 -1.17
CA GLN A 302 -2.86 -41.89 -1.71
C GLN A 302 -2.20 -41.08 -2.83
N GLU A 303 -3.00 -40.58 -3.76
CA GLU A 303 -2.51 -39.68 -4.82
C GLU A 303 -2.44 -38.24 -4.31
N PHE A 304 -1.33 -37.56 -4.59
CA PHE A 304 -1.16 -36.14 -4.28
C PHE A 304 -1.77 -35.28 -5.39
N SER A 305 -2.71 -34.39 -5.04
CA SER A 305 -3.35 -33.47 -5.98
C SER A 305 -3.46 -32.07 -5.38
N CYS A 306 -3.00 -31.06 -6.13
CA CYS A 306 -3.09 -29.66 -5.71
C CYS A 306 -4.54 -29.24 -5.42
N ALA A 307 -5.51 -29.76 -6.19
CA ALA A 307 -6.92 -29.42 -6.07
C ALA A 307 -7.61 -29.99 -4.81
N ALA A 308 -6.97 -30.94 -4.12
CA ALA A 308 -7.47 -31.43 -2.83
C ALA A 308 -7.31 -30.36 -1.73
N CYS A 309 -6.26 -29.54 -1.83
CA CYS A 309 -5.94 -28.53 -0.82
C CYS A 309 -6.18 -27.10 -1.32
N HIS A 310 -6.14 -26.85 -2.63
CA HIS A 310 -6.35 -25.53 -3.21
C HIS A 310 -7.66 -25.46 -3.99
N LYS A 311 -8.47 -24.45 -3.66
CA LYS A 311 -9.79 -24.20 -4.27
C LYS A 311 -9.80 -22.82 -4.91
N THR A 312 -10.45 -22.70 -6.06
CA THR A 312 -10.58 -21.40 -6.71
C THR A 312 -11.63 -20.55 -5.99
N ASP A 313 -11.36 -19.25 -5.83
CA ASP A 313 -12.34 -18.32 -5.26
C ASP A 313 -13.56 -18.11 -6.18
N ALA A 314 -14.61 -17.47 -5.68
CA ALA A 314 -15.85 -17.26 -6.44
C ALA A 314 -15.65 -16.47 -7.76
N SER A 315 -14.56 -15.70 -7.87
CA SER A 315 -14.23 -14.92 -9.06
C SER A 315 -13.40 -15.69 -10.10
N GLY A 316 -12.89 -16.87 -9.75
CA GLY A 316 -11.94 -17.60 -10.58
C GLY A 316 -10.49 -17.13 -10.43
N GLN A 317 -10.25 -15.98 -9.80
CA GLN A 317 -8.99 -15.25 -9.95
C GLN A 317 -7.91 -15.69 -8.97
N ARG A 318 -8.32 -16.14 -7.77
CA ARG A 318 -7.41 -16.50 -6.68
C ARG A 318 -7.57 -17.98 -6.33
N GLN A 319 -6.46 -18.59 -5.91
CA GLN A 319 -6.46 -19.88 -5.26
C GLN A 319 -6.47 -19.67 -3.74
N LEU A 320 -7.44 -20.28 -3.08
CA LEU A 320 -7.60 -20.31 -1.63
C LEU A 320 -7.14 -21.68 -1.13
N THR A 321 -6.74 -21.76 0.13
CA THR A 321 -6.41 -23.03 0.77
C THR A 321 -7.62 -23.56 1.53
N ALA A 322 -7.93 -24.84 1.36
CA ALA A 322 -9.01 -25.54 2.04
C ALA A 322 -8.75 -25.61 3.55
N SER A 323 -9.83 -25.77 4.33
CA SER A 323 -9.72 -25.86 5.78
C SER A 323 -9.04 -27.16 6.21
N PHE A 324 -8.48 -27.19 7.43
CA PHE A 324 -7.88 -28.39 8.02
C PHE A 324 -8.80 -29.62 7.94
N ALA A 325 -10.09 -29.44 8.21
CA ALA A 325 -11.09 -30.51 8.17
C ALA A 325 -11.24 -31.14 6.77
N GLU A 326 -10.99 -30.37 5.71
CA GLU A 326 -11.13 -30.81 4.33
C GLU A 326 -9.82 -31.37 3.76
N SER A 327 -8.66 -30.85 4.18
CA SER A 327 -7.35 -31.16 3.55
C SER A 327 -6.40 -31.99 4.41
N CYS A 328 -6.45 -31.87 5.74
CA CYS A 328 -5.43 -32.44 6.64
C CYS A 328 -5.99 -33.53 7.55
N ALA A 329 -7.23 -33.37 8.01
CA ALA A 329 -7.86 -34.17 9.07
C ALA A 329 -7.79 -35.69 8.80
N ASN A 330 -8.02 -36.11 7.56
CA ASN A 330 -8.03 -37.53 7.18
C ASN A 330 -6.74 -38.29 7.54
N CYS A 331 -5.58 -37.62 7.53
CA CYS A 331 -4.30 -38.23 7.89
C CYS A 331 -3.82 -37.80 9.29
N HIS A 332 -4.10 -36.56 9.72
CA HIS A 332 -3.50 -35.99 10.93
C HIS A 332 -4.36 -36.07 12.21
N ASP A 333 -5.70 -36.21 12.10
CA ASP A 333 -6.57 -36.21 13.29
C ASP A 333 -6.21 -37.32 14.26
N LYS A 334 -5.88 -38.51 13.74
CA LYS A 334 -5.53 -39.65 14.57
C LYS A 334 -4.29 -39.41 15.41
N SER A 335 -3.23 -38.81 14.82
CA SER A 335 -2.01 -38.48 15.55
C SER A 335 -2.21 -37.36 16.56
N ILE A 336 -3.02 -36.35 16.20
CA ILE A 336 -3.36 -35.24 17.10
C ILE A 336 -4.15 -35.79 18.30
N ALA A 337 -5.20 -36.59 18.05
CA ALA A 337 -5.99 -37.23 19.11
C ALA A 337 -5.15 -38.13 20.02
N ALA A 338 -4.24 -38.92 19.45
CA ALA A 338 -3.34 -39.76 20.22
C ALA A 338 -2.38 -38.96 21.12
N SER A 339 -1.96 -37.77 20.69
CA SER A 339 -1.02 -36.93 21.45
C SER A 339 -1.58 -36.39 22.78
N PHE A 340 -2.90 -36.43 22.97
CA PHE A 340 -3.56 -36.05 24.23
C PHE A 340 -4.46 -37.17 24.77
N ALA A 341 -4.16 -38.44 24.45
CA ALA A 341 -4.94 -39.59 24.93
C ALA A 341 -5.06 -39.63 26.46
N ASP A 342 -4.00 -39.21 27.17
CA ASP A 342 -3.97 -39.13 28.64
C ASP A 342 -4.47 -37.79 29.19
N GLY A 343 -4.97 -36.91 28.35
CA GLY A 343 -5.31 -35.53 28.69
C GLY A 343 -4.09 -34.63 28.93
N VAL A 344 -4.34 -33.32 29.01
CA VAL A 344 -3.33 -32.29 29.24
C VAL A 344 -3.36 -31.89 30.71
N THR A 345 -2.25 -32.07 31.41
CA THR A 345 -2.19 -31.74 32.83
C THR A 345 -2.33 -30.24 33.06
N PHE A 346 -3.34 -29.85 33.83
CA PHE A 346 -3.55 -28.47 34.25
C PHE A 346 -2.91 -28.19 35.62
N LEU A 347 -3.19 -29.08 36.58
CA LEU A 347 -2.66 -29.03 37.94
C LEU A 347 -2.27 -30.43 38.39
N SER A 348 -1.16 -30.54 39.11
CA SER A 348 -0.76 -31.74 39.82
C SER A 348 -0.10 -31.33 41.13
N LEU A 349 -0.32 -32.12 42.18
CA LEU A 349 0.40 -31.94 43.44
C LEU A 349 1.73 -32.67 43.35
N PRO A 350 2.88 -31.98 43.48
CA PRO A 350 4.16 -32.66 43.53
C PRO A 350 4.36 -33.35 44.89
N THR A 351 5.23 -34.34 44.93
CA THR A 351 5.67 -34.94 46.20
C THR A 351 6.77 -34.09 46.81
N VAL A 352 6.70 -33.88 48.12
CA VAL A 352 7.66 -33.06 48.86
C VAL A 352 8.10 -33.76 50.13
N ASP A 353 9.40 -33.69 50.41
CA ASP A 353 9.99 -34.28 51.59
C ASP A 353 9.84 -33.33 52.77
N ALA A 354 8.72 -33.48 53.48
CA ALA A 354 8.39 -32.65 54.63
C ALA A 354 9.39 -32.82 55.79
N ASP A 355 10.03 -33.98 55.92
CA ASP A 355 11.00 -34.26 56.98
C ASP A 355 12.31 -33.51 56.70
N THR A 356 12.82 -33.58 55.47
CA THR A 356 14.00 -32.81 55.03
C THR A 356 13.76 -31.29 55.14
N LEU A 357 12.56 -30.81 54.78
CA LEU A 357 12.20 -29.39 54.98
C LEU A 357 12.23 -28.99 56.46
N ALA A 358 11.67 -29.83 57.34
CA ALA A 358 11.62 -29.57 58.78
C ALA A 358 13.03 -29.56 59.41
N ASP A 359 13.91 -30.47 59.00
CA ASP A 359 15.31 -30.53 59.45
C ASP A 359 16.08 -29.24 59.08
N HIS A 360 15.69 -28.58 57.99
CA HIS A 360 16.23 -27.29 57.55
C HIS A 360 15.45 -26.07 58.08
N ASN A 361 14.54 -26.25 59.04
CA ASN A 361 13.69 -25.21 59.62
C ASN A 361 12.77 -24.50 58.60
N ILE A 362 12.30 -25.23 57.58
CA ILE A 362 11.36 -24.75 56.57
C ILE A 362 9.99 -25.35 56.89
N ASP A 363 9.01 -24.51 57.23
CA ASP A 363 7.64 -24.94 57.52
C ASP A 363 6.77 -24.86 56.26
N LEU A 364 6.30 -26.01 55.78
CA LEU A 364 5.39 -26.13 54.63
C LEU A 364 3.90 -25.94 55.03
N GLY A 365 3.60 -26.01 56.33
CA GLY A 365 2.25 -26.15 56.85
C GLY A 365 1.61 -27.48 56.45
N SER A 366 0.26 -27.53 56.44
CA SER A 366 -0.46 -28.77 56.13
C SER A 366 -0.32 -29.17 54.65
N TRP A 367 0.27 -30.33 54.42
CA TRP A 367 0.40 -30.97 53.10
C TRP A 367 -0.23 -32.37 53.12
N PRO A 368 -0.90 -32.82 52.04
CA PRO A 368 -1.54 -34.12 52.03
C PRO A 368 -0.52 -35.25 52.10
N ALA A 369 -0.77 -36.24 52.97
CA ALA A 369 0.11 -37.40 53.14
C ALA A 369 0.34 -38.20 51.84
N ALA A 370 -0.63 -38.19 50.92
CA ALA A 370 -0.51 -38.82 49.61
C ALA A 370 0.49 -38.11 48.67
N ALA A 371 0.88 -36.87 48.98
CA ALA A 371 1.90 -36.10 48.28
C ALA A 371 3.11 -35.77 49.19
N THR A 372 3.33 -36.58 50.23
CA THR A 372 4.51 -36.48 51.11
C THR A 372 5.40 -37.69 50.84
N GLY A 373 6.67 -37.45 50.55
CA GLY A 373 7.66 -38.45 50.14
C GLY A 373 8.89 -37.76 49.59
N ASP A 374 9.73 -38.47 48.84
CA ASP A 374 10.87 -37.84 48.16
C ASP A 374 10.40 -36.70 47.25
N PHE A 375 11.26 -35.70 47.03
CA PHE A 375 10.96 -34.61 46.11
C PHE A 375 10.80 -35.15 44.68
N GLU A 376 9.59 -35.14 44.14
CA GLU A 376 9.32 -35.59 42.78
C GLU A 376 8.19 -34.78 42.13
N GLY A 377 8.27 -34.66 40.81
CA GLY A 377 7.21 -34.13 39.97
C GLY A 377 7.48 -32.69 39.54
N ALA A 378 7.45 -32.49 38.23
CA ALA A 378 7.47 -31.17 37.62
C ALA A 378 6.07 -30.50 37.65
N PRO A 379 5.95 -29.25 38.12
CA PRO A 379 4.71 -28.50 37.97
C PRO A 379 4.33 -28.35 36.49
N PRO A 380 3.05 -28.55 36.12
CA PRO A 380 2.59 -28.38 34.76
C PRO A 380 2.82 -26.95 34.26
N THR A 381 3.01 -26.76 32.96
CA THR A 381 3.24 -25.44 32.35
C THR A 381 2.20 -24.41 32.76
N VAL A 382 0.91 -24.79 32.79
CA VAL A 382 -0.17 -23.90 33.20
C VAL A 382 -0.06 -23.50 34.67
N ALA A 383 0.29 -24.44 35.56
CA ALA A 383 0.56 -24.14 36.95
C ALA A 383 1.73 -23.16 37.09
N LYS A 384 2.84 -23.39 36.37
CA LYS A 384 4.01 -22.49 36.36
C LYS A 384 3.65 -21.07 35.92
N VAL A 385 2.76 -20.90 34.94
CA VAL A 385 2.24 -19.58 34.54
C VAL A 385 1.44 -18.94 35.68
N LEU A 386 0.54 -19.69 36.32
CA LEU A 386 -0.29 -19.16 37.41
C LEU A 386 0.50 -18.82 38.68
N MET A 387 1.59 -19.55 38.94
CA MET A 387 2.53 -19.29 40.05
C MET A 387 3.24 -17.94 39.91
N GLN A 388 3.35 -17.40 38.69
CA GLN A 388 3.97 -16.08 38.47
C GLN A 388 3.12 -14.92 38.99
N ALA A 389 1.84 -15.16 39.32
CA ALA A 389 0.98 -14.14 39.92
C ALA A 389 1.27 -13.92 41.41
N ASP A 390 1.90 -14.89 42.09
CA ASP A 390 2.27 -14.81 43.49
C ASP A 390 3.79 -14.65 43.68
N ALA A 391 4.17 -13.89 44.72
CA ALA A 391 5.57 -13.58 44.97
C ALA A 391 6.40 -14.83 45.31
N ALA A 392 5.80 -15.82 46.00
CA ALA A 392 6.46 -17.07 46.38
C ALA A 392 6.75 -17.96 45.17
N GLY A 393 5.75 -18.20 44.32
CA GLY A 393 5.88 -18.98 43.08
C GLY A 393 6.80 -18.31 42.07
N ALA A 394 6.73 -16.99 41.91
CA ALA A 394 7.66 -16.24 41.07
C ALA A 394 9.12 -16.36 41.56
N ALA A 395 9.35 -16.27 42.88
CA ALA A 395 10.67 -16.46 43.47
C ALA A 395 11.18 -17.90 43.30
N ALA A 396 10.33 -18.89 43.53
CA ALA A 396 10.66 -20.30 43.37
C ALA A 396 11.10 -20.63 41.93
N LEU A 397 10.33 -20.18 40.94
CA LEU A 397 10.66 -20.34 39.52
C LEU A 397 11.93 -19.59 39.11
N GLY A 398 12.24 -18.48 39.78
CA GLY A 398 13.51 -17.75 39.58
C GLY A 398 14.74 -18.51 40.08
N VAL A 399 14.58 -19.35 41.12
CA VAL A 399 15.65 -20.18 41.70
C VAL A 399 15.80 -21.51 40.96
N LEU A 400 14.69 -22.24 40.79
CA LEU A 400 14.70 -23.59 40.22
C LEU A 400 14.80 -23.58 38.69
N GLY A 401 14.44 -22.47 38.05
CA GLY A 401 14.44 -22.33 36.60
C GLY A 401 13.14 -22.81 35.95
N PRO A 402 13.00 -22.68 34.62
CA PRO A 402 11.75 -22.99 33.92
C PRO A 402 11.49 -24.50 33.72
N ASP A 403 12.55 -25.28 33.47
CA ASP A 403 12.45 -26.71 33.14
C ASP A 403 12.54 -27.64 34.36
N PHE A 404 12.49 -27.09 35.58
CA PHE A 404 12.73 -27.86 36.80
C PHE A 404 11.68 -28.96 37.04
N ASP A 405 12.18 -30.09 37.54
CA ASP A 405 11.45 -31.11 38.29
C ASP A 405 11.88 -31.02 39.76
N LEU A 406 10.98 -31.30 40.71
CA LEU A 406 11.39 -31.33 42.12
C LEU A 406 12.43 -32.41 42.42
N TYR A 407 12.51 -33.45 41.59
CA TYR A 407 13.58 -34.44 41.67
C TYR A 407 14.99 -33.84 41.54
N ASP A 408 15.13 -32.70 40.86
CA ASP A 408 16.41 -32.04 40.66
C ASP A 408 16.84 -31.15 41.84
N VAL A 409 16.02 -31.05 42.89
CA VAL A 409 16.33 -30.21 44.06
C VAL A 409 17.51 -30.77 44.83
N ASP A 410 18.54 -29.93 44.97
CA ASP A 410 19.66 -30.21 45.86
C ASP A 410 19.24 -30.03 47.32
N ILE A 411 19.09 -31.14 48.04
CA ILE A 411 18.71 -31.17 49.46
C ILE A 411 19.76 -30.50 50.37
N ASP A 412 21.00 -30.37 49.91
CA ASP A 412 22.05 -29.67 50.67
C ASP A 412 22.02 -28.15 50.43
N ASP A 413 21.23 -27.64 49.46
CA ASP A 413 21.05 -26.21 49.20
C ASP A 413 19.76 -25.66 49.86
N PRO A 414 19.87 -24.89 50.95
CA PRO A 414 18.70 -24.32 51.63
C PRO A 414 17.90 -23.36 50.75
N THR A 415 18.48 -22.83 49.68
CA THR A 415 17.78 -21.94 48.74
C THR A 415 16.84 -22.74 47.85
N GLN A 416 17.28 -23.89 47.34
CA GLN A 416 16.45 -24.78 46.52
C GLN A 416 15.37 -25.46 47.36
N LEU A 417 15.68 -25.90 48.59
CA LEU A 417 14.67 -26.41 49.52
C LEU A 417 13.57 -25.38 49.81
N ARG A 418 13.92 -24.11 50.05
CA ARG A 418 12.92 -23.05 50.22
C ARG A 418 12.09 -22.84 48.95
N ALA A 419 12.71 -22.90 47.78
CA ALA A 419 12.00 -22.78 46.51
C ALA A 419 11.05 -23.97 46.25
N ALA A 420 11.41 -25.19 46.67
CA ALA A 420 10.56 -26.37 46.61
C ALA A 420 9.32 -26.21 47.51
N ALA A 421 9.52 -25.76 48.75
CA ALA A 421 8.41 -25.46 49.65
C ALA A 421 7.49 -24.35 49.09
N GLN A 422 8.08 -23.25 48.59
CA GLN A 422 7.33 -22.16 47.96
C GLN A 422 6.55 -22.61 46.72
N THR A 423 7.06 -23.58 45.96
CA THR A 423 6.33 -24.19 44.83
C THR A 423 5.08 -24.91 45.32
N ALA A 424 5.20 -25.76 46.34
CA ALA A 424 4.07 -26.46 46.93
C ALA A 424 3.04 -25.49 47.54
N GLU A 425 3.49 -24.47 48.26
CA GLU A 425 2.63 -23.41 48.80
C GLU A 425 1.86 -22.66 47.72
N SER A 426 2.54 -22.28 46.63
CA SER A 426 1.93 -21.58 45.49
C SER A 426 0.88 -22.45 44.80
N ILE A 427 1.16 -23.74 44.57
CA ILE A 427 0.18 -24.69 44.02
C ILE A 427 -1.05 -24.81 44.93
N ARG A 428 -0.85 -24.94 46.24
CA ARG A 428 -1.96 -24.96 47.23
C ARG A 428 -2.78 -23.67 47.18
N ALA A 429 -2.14 -22.51 47.06
CA ALA A 429 -2.83 -21.22 46.92
C ALA A 429 -3.66 -21.16 45.63
N ILE A 430 -3.10 -21.58 44.49
CA ILE A 430 -3.82 -21.66 43.21
C ILE A 430 -5.07 -22.54 43.34
N VAL A 431 -4.92 -23.75 43.89
CA VAL A 431 -6.04 -24.70 44.05
C VAL A 431 -7.13 -24.10 44.93
N ASN A 432 -6.77 -23.49 46.07
CA ASN A 432 -7.73 -22.90 46.99
C ASN A 432 -8.48 -21.72 46.37
N GLU A 433 -7.76 -20.79 45.74
CA GLU A 433 -8.37 -19.60 45.13
C GLU A 433 -9.29 -19.97 43.97
N LEU A 434 -8.87 -20.90 43.11
CA LEU A 434 -9.69 -21.36 42.01
C LEU A 434 -10.91 -22.17 42.49
N ALA A 435 -10.79 -22.95 43.57
CA ALA A 435 -11.92 -23.65 44.19
C ALA A 435 -12.93 -22.67 44.81
N ASP A 436 -12.47 -21.60 45.44
CA ASP A 436 -13.34 -20.65 46.15
C ASP A 436 -13.99 -19.63 45.21
N GLN A 437 -13.27 -19.18 44.18
CA GLN A 437 -13.68 -18.04 43.35
C GLN A 437 -13.89 -18.41 41.88
N GLY A 438 -13.35 -19.54 41.40
CA GLY A 438 -13.46 -19.97 40.00
C GLY A 438 -12.77 -19.03 39.01
N GLN A 439 -13.46 -18.70 37.90
CA GLN A 439 -12.94 -17.85 36.83
C GLN A 439 -12.43 -16.46 37.28
N PRO A 440 -13.08 -15.75 38.23
CA PRO A 440 -12.52 -14.54 38.83
C PRO A 440 -11.08 -14.66 39.35
N ALA A 441 -10.74 -15.76 40.03
CA ALA A 441 -9.37 -15.97 40.52
C ALA A 441 -8.39 -16.22 39.37
N LEU A 442 -8.79 -17.00 38.35
CA LEU A 442 -8.00 -17.19 37.13
C LEU A 442 -7.73 -15.85 36.43
N ALA A 443 -8.75 -15.02 36.29
CA ALA A 443 -8.64 -13.70 35.68
C ALA A 443 -7.70 -12.78 36.46
N ALA A 444 -7.80 -12.76 37.80
CA ALA A 444 -6.94 -11.95 38.66
C ALA A 444 -5.46 -12.36 38.56
N ARG A 445 -5.18 -13.67 38.52
CA ARG A 445 -3.81 -14.18 38.34
C ARG A 445 -3.26 -13.82 36.97
N LEU A 446 -3.99 -14.09 35.89
CA LEU A 446 -3.53 -13.79 34.54
C LEU A 446 -3.41 -12.29 34.26
N LYS A 447 -4.26 -11.46 34.88
CA LYS A 447 -4.10 -9.99 34.85
C LYS A 447 -2.76 -9.56 35.44
N THR A 448 -2.35 -10.18 36.54
CA THR A 448 -1.07 -9.89 37.20
C THR A 448 0.09 -10.30 36.31
N VAL A 449 0.00 -11.47 35.67
CA VAL A 449 1.03 -12.02 34.78
C VAL A 449 1.17 -11.23 33.48
N LEU A 450 0.05 -10.94 32.80
CA LEU A 450 0.05 -10.28 31.48
C LEU A 450 0.08 -8.74 31.59
N GLY A 451 -0.30 -8.18 32.74
CA GLY A 451 -0.38 -6.73 32.95
C GLY A 451 -1.59 -6.06 32.27
N ARG A 452 -2.59 -6.84 31.85
CA ARG A 452 -3.83 -6.36 31.22
C ARG A 452 -5.04 -7.17 31.69
N GLU A 453 -6.23 -6.61 31.53
CA GLU A 453 -7.47 -7.37 31.72
C GLU A 453 -7.67 -8.37 30.58
N LEU A 454 -8.27 -9.52 30.91
CA LEU A 454 -8.75 -10.49 29.94
C LEU A 454 -10.18 -10.14 29.52
N THR A 455 -10.49 -10.36 28.25
CA THR A 455 -11.87 -10.33 27.76
C THR A 455 -12.66 -11.53 28.29
N ALA A 456 -13.99 -11.44 28.28
CA ALA A 456 -14.86 -12.56 28.69
C ALA A 456 -14.66 -13.81 27.83
N GLU A 457 -14.39 -13.62 26.54
CA GLU A 457 -14.12 -14.69 25.58
C GLU A 457 -12.80 -15.40 25.88
N GLU A 458 -11.72 -14.64 26.09
CA GLU A 458 -10.41 -15.19 26.51
C GLU A 458 -10.54 -15.96 27.82
N LEU A 459 -11.21 -15.38 28.82
CA LEU A 459 -11.38 -16.02 30.12
C LEU A 459 -12.19 -17.32 30.02
N SER A 460 -13.24 -17.34 29.20
CA SER A 460 -14.04 -18.54 28.96
C SER A 460 -13.23 -19.65 28.29
N ALA A 461 -12.42 -19.30 27.29
CA ALA A 461 -11.54 -20.25 26.62
C ALA A 461 -10.46 -20.80 27.56
N LEU A 462 -9.78 -19.94 28.33
CA LEU A 462 -8.76 -20.31 29.31
C LEU A 462 -9.30 -21.17 30.45
N ALA A 463 -10.56 -20.95 30.84
CA ALA A 463 -11.23 -21.76 31.86
C ALA A 463 -11.64 -23.14 31.32
N GLY A 464 -11.88 -23.30 30.02
CA GLY A 464 -12.20 -24.61 29.43
C GLY A 464 -13.41 -25.29 30.07
N ARG A 465 -14.43 -24.52 30.45
CA ARG A 465 -15.62 -24.98 31.21
C ARG A 465 -15.32 -25.54 32.62
N LEU A 466 -14.13 -25.30 33.16
CA LEU A 466 -13.80 -25.68 34.54
C LEU A 466 -14.63 -24.86 35.54
N SER A 467 -15.44 -25.56 36.35
CA SER A 467 -16.24 -24.95 37.40
C SER A 467 -15.47 -24.86 38.72
N ALA A 468 -15.82 -23.88 39.56
CA ALA A 468 -15.28 -23.78 40.93
C ALA A 468 -15.62 -25.03 41.75
N GLU A 469 -16.80 -25.62 41.54
CA GLU A 469 -17.23 -26.88 42.18
C GLU A 469 -16.26 -28.03 41.88
N ARG A 470 -15.87 -28.22 40.62
CA ARG A 470 -14.93 -29.28 40.24
C ARG A 470 -13.54 -29.08 40.84
N ILE A 471 -13.05 -27.85 40.88
CA ILE A 471 -11.77 -27.57 41.54
C ILE A 471 -11.90 -27.78 43.05
N GLY A 472 -13.07 -27.46 43.62
CA GLY A 472 -13.41 -27.78 45.00
C GLY A 472 -13.37 -29.28 45.29
N GLU A 473 -13.88 -30.12 44.39
CA GLU A 473 -13.76 -31.58 44.48
C GLU A 473 -12.30 -32.03 44.43
N PHE A 474 -11.50 -31.49 43.49
CA PHE A 474 -10.07 -31.76 43.39
C PHE A 474 -9.33 -31.37 44.68
N ARG A 475 -9.62 -30.19 45.23
CA ARG A 475 -9.07 -29.69 46.51
C ARG A 475 -9.41 -30.64 47.64
N ASP A 476 -10.69 -30.96 47.79
CA ASP A 476 -11.18 -31.74 48.92
C ASP A 476 -10.62 -33.18 48.91
N GLN A 477 -10.48 -33.78 47.73
CA GLN A 477 -9.89 -35.12 47.58
C GLN A 477 -8.36 -35.11 47.68
N SER A 478 -7.69 -34.17 47.01
CA SER A 478 -6.24 -34.21 46.83
C SER A 478 -5.48 -33.48 47.93
N LEU A 479 -5.97 -32.32 48.39
CA LEU A 479 -5.32 -31.54 49.47
C LEU A 479 -5.86 -31.90 50.86
N LEU A 480 -7.16 -32.16 51.00
CA LEU A 480 -7.79 -32.42 52.30
C LEU A 480 -7.99 -33.91 52.61
N GLY A 481 -7.73 -34.81 51.67
CA GLY A 481 -7.87 -36.26 51.84
C GLY A 481 -9.32 -36.71 52.13
N LYS A 482 -10.33 -35.89 51.77
CA LYS A 482 -11.73 -36.27 51.93
C LYS A 482 -12.10 -37.28 50.85
N LEU A 483 -12.55 -38.46 51.26
CA LEU A 483 -13.14 -39.43 50.33
C LEU A 483 -14.40 -38.82 49.71
N SER A 484 -14.52 -38.91 48.39
CA SER A 484 -15.77 -38.58 47.69
C SER A 484 -16.93 -39.34 48.32
N PRO A 485 -18.08 -38.70 48.59
CA PRO A 485 -19.25 -39.44 49.03
C PRO A 485 -19.61 -40.46 47.95
N THR A 486 -19.52 -41.75 48.29
CA THR A 486 -20.11 -42.81 47.48
C THR A 486 -21.59 -42.47 47.22
N PRO A 487 -22.09 -42.59 45.99
CA PRO A 487 -23.49 -42.36 45.69
C PRO A 487 -24.33 -43.52 46.24
N GLU A 488 -24.56 -43.55 47.55
CA GLU A 488 -25.58 -44.39 48.18
C GLU A 488 -26.54 -43.54 49.01
N ALA A 489 -27.82 -43.73 48.72
CA ALA A 489 -28.99 -43.26 49.45
C ALA A 489 -29.43 -41.79 49.29
N SER A 490 -29.72 -41.35 48.05
CA SER A 490 -30.91 -40.52 47.82
C SER A 490 -31.97 -41.35 47.07
N ALA A 491 -32.72 -42.16 47.81
CA ALA A 491 -34.00 -42.69 47.36
C ALA A 491 -35.00 -41.52 47.28
N GLY A 492 -34.88 -40.75 46.20
CA GLY A 492 -35.73 -39.63 45.87
C GLY A 492 -35.53 -39.37 44.38
N SER A 493 -36.43 -39.93 43.57
CA SER A 493 -36.45 -39.88 42.12
C SER A 493 -36.15 -38.48 41.58
N ARG A 494 -34.90 -38.27 41.16
CA ARG A 494 -34.52 -37.26 40.18
C ARG A 494 -34.01 -38.04 38.96
N PRO A 495 -34.52 -37.79 37.75
CA PRO A 495 -34.06 -38.52 36.58
C PRO A 495 -32.55 -38.34 36.46
N ALA A 496 -31.83 -39.45 36.33
CA ALA A 496 -30.41 -39.46 36.08
C ALA A 496 -30.15 -38.58 34.84
N GLN A 497 -29.48 -37.45 35.04
CA GLN A 497 -28.87 -36.74 33.93
C GLN A 497 -27.86 -37.72 33.30
N PRO A 498 -27.86 -37.91 31.97
CA PRO A 498 -26.80 -38.66 31.33
C PRO A 498 -25.46 -37.98 31.67
N PRO A 499 -24.38 -38.74 31.91
CA PRO A 499 -23.06 -38.15 32.12
C PRO A 499 -22.71 -37.34 30.88
N THR A 500 -22.59 -36.02 31.05
CA THR A 500 -21.93 -35.18 30.05
C THR A 500 -20.47 -35.65 29.99
N PRO A 501 -19.89 -35.84 28.80
CA PRO A 501 -18.44 -35.98 28.68
C PRO A 501 -17.84 -34.75 29.34
N ASP A 502 -17.18 -34.97 30.45
CA ASP A 502 -16.64 -33.88 31.22
C ASP A 502 -15.24 -33.63 30.72
N ASP A 503 -14.96 -32.44 30.20
CA ASP A 503 -13.64 -32.13 29.63
C ASP A 503 -12.51 -32.15 30.68
N TRP A 504 -12.81 -32.51 31.93
CA TRP A 504 -11.83 -32.56 33.01
C TRP A 504 -11.90 -33.89 33.72
N THR A 505 -10.73 -34.49 33.94
CA THR A 505 -10.58 -35.74 34.65
C THR A 505 -9.63 -35.54 35.83
N HIS A 506 -9.98 -36.13 36.96
CA HIS A 506 -9.13 -36.17 38.14
C HIS A 506 -8.62 -37.59 38.33
N ASP A 507 -7.31 -37.73 38.44
CA ASP A 507 -6.66 -38.96 38.86
C ASP A 507 -6.26 -38.83 40.33
N PRO A 508 -6.96 -39.51 41.26
CA PRO A 508 -6.66 -39.45 42.69
C PRO A 508 -5.37 -40.20 43.06
N THR A 509 -4.84 -41.04 42.18
CA THR A 509 -3.58 -41.77 42.43
C THR A 509 -2.38 -40.88 42.18
N THR A 510 -2.41 -40.15 41.07
CA THR A 510 -1.34 -39.20 40.70
C THR A 510 -1.64 -37.77 41.14
N LEU A 511 -2.73 -37.56 41.91
CA LEU A 511 -3.18 -36.26 42.42
C LEU A 511 -3.22 -35.18 41.34
N THR A 512 -3.72 -35.55 40.16
CA THR A 512 -3.61 -34.76 38.94
C THR A 512 -4.98 -34.41 38.37
N LEU A 513 -5.17 -33.13 38.01
CA LEU A 513 -6.33 -32.63 37.27
C LEU A 513 -5.93 -32.37 35.81
N ARG A 514 -6.61 -33.04 34.88
CA ARG A 514 -6.31 -33.01 33.45
C ARG A 514 -7.47 -32.46 32.66
N TYR A 515 -7.17 -31.66 31.66
CA TYR A 515 -8.11 -31.24 30.62
C TYR A 515 -8.10 -32.25 29.47
N GLN A 516 -9.26 -32.55 28.88
CA GLN A 516 -9.40 -33.44 27.74
C GLN A 516 -9.68 -32.60 26.48
N PRO A 517 -8.67 -32.41 25.60
CA PRO A 517 -8.86 -31.65 24.37
C PRO A 517 -9.84 -32.31 23.41
N THR A 518 -10.54 -31.47 22.65
CA THR A 518 -11.56 -31.89 21.70
C THR A 518 -11.01 -32.30 20.33
N GLY A 519 -9.77 -31.92 19.99
CA GLY A 519 -9.23 -32.12 18.65
C GLY A 519 -8.27 -31.01 18.21
N HIS A 520 -8.05 -30.93 16.88
CA HIS A 520 -7.41 -29.77 16.27
C HIS A 520 -8.22 -28.49 16.53
N ALA A 521 -7.53 -27.38 16.75
CA ALA A 521 -8.10 -26.08 17.09
C ALA A 521 -8.94 -26.06 18.38
N ASP A 522 -8.59 -26.92 19.35
CA ASP A 522 -9.16 -26.89 20.70
C ASP A 522 -9.03 -25.48 21.34
N PRO A 523 -10.12 -24.84 21.78
CA PRO A 523 -10.10 -23.47 22.28
C PRO A 523 -9.24 -23.27 23.53
N TRP A 524 -9.22 -24.25 24.43
CA TRP A 524 -8.50 -24.14 25.69
C TRP A 524 -6.99 -24.21 25.45
N LEU A 525 -6.54 -25.19 24.66
CA LEU A 525 -5.14 -25.32 24.28
C LEU A 525 -4.62 -24.09 23.55
N ARG A 526 -5.38 -23.61 22.56
CA ARG A 526 -5.02 -22.41 21.80
C ARG A 526 -4.88 -21.20 22.72
N ALA A 527 -5.84 -20.98 23.62
CA ALA A 527 -5.83 -19.83 24.52
C ALA A 527 -4.62 -19.86 25.47
N TRP A 528 -4.26 -21.02 26.03
CA TRP A 528 -3.07 -21.13 26.88
C TRP A 528 -1.76 -20.93 26.11
N LEU A 529 -1.67 -21.44 24.87
CA LEU A 529 -0.52 -21.19 24.00
C LEU A 529 -0.39 -19.71 23.62
N ASP A 530 -1.50 -19.01 23.39
CA ASP A 530 -1.51 -17.56 23.15
C ASP A 530 -1.06 -16.77 24.39
N VAL A 531 -1.47 -17.17 25.60
CA VAL A 531 -0.96 -16.61 26.86
C VAL A 531 0.55 -16.81 26.99
N LEU A 532 1.08 -17.98 26.60
CA LEU A 532 2.52 -18.23 26.62
C LEU A 532 3.26 -17.31 25.63
N ALA A 533 2.73 -17.13 24.42
CA ALA A 533 3.32 -16.24 23.41
C ALA A 533 3.30 -14.76 23.84
N GLU A 534 2.20 -14.31 24.44
CA GLU A 534 2.08 -12.95 24.97
C GLU A 534 3.06 -12.73 26.13
N GLY A 535 3.10 -13.64 27.10
CA GLY A 535 4.02 -13.56 28.24
C GLY A 535 5.49 -13.60 27.82
N ALA A 536 5.82 -14.36 26.76
CA ALA A 536 7.15 -14.41 26.15
C ALA A 536 7.57 -13.08 25.50
N SER A 537 6.62 -12.17 25.28
CA SER A 537 6.85 -10.82 24.79
C SER A 537 6.84 -9.75 25.88
N GLY A 538 6.52 -10.15 27.12
CA GLY A 538 6.31 -9.26 28.26
C GLY A 538 7.51 -9.13 29.19
N LYS A 539 7.27 -8.60 30.39
CA LYS A 539 8.32 -8.39 31.41
C LYS A 539 8.96 -9.69 31.90
N GLN A 540 8.24 -10.81 31.80
CA GLN A 540 8.66 -12.14 32.25
C GLN A 540 9.17 -13.01 31.08
N ALA A 541 9.55 -12.42 29.95
CA ALA A 541 9.97 -13.14 28.74
C ALA A 541 10.99 -14.27 28.99
N LYS A 542 11.96 -14.05 29.89
CA LYS A 542 12.99 -15.05 30.23
C LYS A 542 12.42 -16.37 30.77
N LEU A 543 11.24 -16.35 31.39
CA LEU A 543 10.56 -17.54 31.91
C LEU A 543 9.59 -18.11 30.88
N PHE A 544 8.87 -17.25 30.17
CA PHE A 544 7.83 -17.65 29.22
C PHE A 544 8.37 -18.17 27.89
N GLU A 545 9.51 -17.66 27.40
CA GLU A 545 10.12 -18.14 26.16
C GLU A 545 10.44 -19.66 26.23
N PRO A 546 11.08 -20.17 27.31
CA PRO A 546 11.24 -21.62 27.52
C PRO A 546 9.92 -22.39 27.58
N PHE A 547 8.91 -21.90 28.32
CA PHE A 547 7.61 -22.56 28.41
C PHE A 547 6.93 -22.68 27.06
N LEU A 548 6.93 -21.60 26.28
CA LEU A 548 6.42 -21.59 24.91
C LEU A 548 7.20 -22.56 24.03
N ALA A 549 8.53 -22.56 24.12
CA ALA A 549 9.37 -23.45 23.34
C ALA A 549 9.07 -24.92 23.66
N GLN A 550 8.86 -25.28 24.93
CA GLN A 550 8.49 -26.63 25.35
C GLN A 550 7.08 -27.01 24.85
N ALA A 551 6.10 -26.12 25.00
CA ALA A 551 4.73 -26.35 24.56
C ALA A 551 4.59 -26.44 23.03
N MET A 552 5.53 -25.87 22.28
CA MET A 552 5.59 -25.91 20.82
C MET A 552 6.58 -26.95 20.27
N LYS A 553 7.10 -27.87 21.10
CA LYS A 553 7.91 -29.00 20.58
C LYS A 553 7.04 -29.91 19.70
N PRO A 554 7.61 -30.56 18.66
CA PRO A 554 6.89 -31.54 17.85
C PRO A 554 6.39 -32.78 18.62
N THR A 555 6.82 -32.95 19.87
CA THR A 555 6.41 -34.04 20.77
C THR A 555 5.45 -33.58 21.87
N ALA A 556 5.08 -32.29 21.90
CA ALA A 556 4.16 -31.76 22.89
C ALA A 556 2.71 -32.19 22.58
N ALA A 557 1.87 -32.19 23.61
CA ALA A 557 0.44 -32.51 23.47
C ALA A 557 -0.22 -31.57 22.44
N GLY A 558 -1.01 -32.13 21.54
CA GLY A 558 -1.64 -31.43 20.42
C GLY A 558 -0.76 -31.28 19.17
N LEU A 559 0.56 -31.54 19.27
CA LEU A 559 1.54 -31.45 18.17
C LEU A 559 1.56 -30.08 17.45
N CYS A 560 1.07 -29.02 18.10
CA CYS A 560 0.77 -27.74 17.47
C CYS A 560 1.99 -27.15 16.74
N GLY A 561 3.17 -27.18 17.36
CA GLY A 561 4.41 -26.65 16.78
C GLY A 561 5.00 -27.45 15.63
N SER A 562 4.44 -28.62 15.29
CA SER A 562 4.79 -29.32 14.05
C SER A 562 4.23 -28.63 12.81
N CYS A 563 3.16 -27.85 12.98
CA CYS A 563 2.46 -27.18 11.89
C CYS A 563 2.44 -25.66 12.06
N HIS A 564 2.22 -25.15 13.27
CA HIS A 564 2.08 -23.71 13.53
C HIS A 564 3.40 -23.08 13.92
N SER A 565 3.84 -22.10 13.13
CA SER A 565 5.04 -21.34 13.45
C SER A 565 4.79 -20.35 14.57
N VAL A 566 5.85 -20.05 15.34
CA VAL A 566 5.88 -18.89 16.21
C VAL A 566 6.75 -17.84 15.55
N ASP A 567 6.15 -16.71 15.22
CA ASP A 567 6.80 -15.62 14.51
C ASP A 567 6.96 -14.41 15.43
N ARG A 568 7.97 -13.58 15.18
CA ARG A 568 8.11 -12.27 15.80
C ARG A 568 7.43 -11.23 14.92
N VAL A 569 6.33 -10.66 15.40
CA VAL A 569 5.53 -9.63 14.74
C VAL A 569 5.54 -8.38 15.63
N ASP A 570 6.02 -7.25 15.10
CA ASP A 570 6.15 -5.99 15.84
C ASP A 570 6.85 -6.12 17.20
N GLY A 571 7.91 -6.95 17.24
CA GLY A 571 8.69 -7.23 18.44
C GLY A 571 8.10 -8.27 19.40
N ARG A 572 6.84 -8.70 19.19
CA ARG A 572 6.13 -9.70 19.99
C ARG A 572 6.14 -11.07 19.32
N LEU A 573 6.19 -12.13 20.11
CA LEU A 573 5.98 -13.50 19.64
C LEU A 573 4.49 -13.77 19.49
N ALA A 574 4.10 -14.34 18.35
CA ALA A 574 2.74 -14.76 18.05
C ALA A 574 2.75 -16.09 17.33
N ILE A 575 1.80 -16.96 17.67
CA ILE A 575 1.61 -18.24 16.99
C ILE A 575 0.71 -18.02 15.78
N GLN A 576 1.13 -18.54 14.63
CA GLN A 576 0.40 -18.36 13.38
C GLN A 576 -0.67 -19.44 13.22
N TRP A 577 -1.86 -19.18 13.75
CA TRP A 577 -3.00 -20.11 13.70
C TRP A 577 -3.69 -20.19 12.34
N GLU A 578 -3.67 -19.09 11.58
CA GLU A 578 -4.39 -18.98 10.32
C GLU A 578 -3.49 -19.30 9.12
N LEU A 579 -4.08 -19.95 8.11
CA LEU A 579 -3.50 -20.08 6.78
C LEU A 579 -3.40 -18.70 6.13
N HIS A 580 -2.45 -18.55 5.21
CA HIS A 580 -2.36 -17.34 4.40
C HIS A 580 -3.65 -17.14 3.59
N ASP A 581 -4.32 -16.01 3.80
CA ASP A 581 -5.54 -15.61 3.10
C ASP A 581 -5.24 -14.41 2.18
N PRO A 582 -5.12 -14.64 0.85
CA PRO A 582 -4.84 -13.57 -0.11
C PRO A 582 -6.00 -12.57 -0.27
N THR A 583 -7.14 -12.79 0.39
CA THR A 583 -8.26 -11.85 0.41
C THR A 583 -8.16 -10.81 1.53
N ARG A 584 -7.43 -11.13 2.60
CA ARG A 584 -7.28 -10.27 3.80
C ARG A 584 -6.01 -9.42 3.76
N GLU A 585 -5.03 -9.75 2.93
CA GLU A 585 -3.80 -8.97 2.86
C GLU A 585 -3.98 -7.61 2.16
N PRO A 586 -3.22 -6.58 2.60
CA PRO A 586 -3.15 -5.32 1.89
C PRO A 586 -2.82 -5.55 0.42
N ARG A 587 -3.52 -4.86 -0.47
CA ARG A 587 -3.33 -4.99 -1.91
C ARG A 587 -1.86 -4.74 -2.25
N SER A 588 -1.18 -5.75 -2.78
CA SER A 588 0.17 -5.59 -3.32
C SER A 588 0.11 -4.81 -4.65
N PHE A 589 1.21 -4.17 -5.03
CA PHE A 589 1.35 -3.55 -6.36
C PHE A 589 1.42 -4.57 -7.49
N THR A 590 1.55 -5.86 -7.18
CA THR A 590 1.44 -6.95 -8.14
C THR A 590 0.12 -7.67 -8.00
N ARG A 591 -0.42 -8.13 -9.12
CA ARG A 591 -1.61 -8.98 -9.18
C ARG A 591 -1.37 -10.13 -10.15
N PHE A 592 -1.94 -11.28 -9.82
CA PHE A 592 -1.99 -12.42 -10.71
C PHE A 592 -3.42 -12.98 -10.72
N ASN A 593 -3.91 -13.34 -11.91
CA ASN A 593 -5.24 -13.89 -12.10
C ASN A 593 -5.10 -15.33 -12.61
N HIS A 594 -5.51 -16.31 -11.82
CA HIS A 594 -5.40 -17.73 -12.17
C HIS A 594 -6.40 -18.15 -13.26
N ALA A 595 -7.58 -17.53 -13.35
CA ALA A 595 -8.66 -17.94 -14.26
C ALA A 595 -8.24 -18.15 -15.72
N PRO A 596 -7.54 -17.21 -16.39
CA PRO A 596 -7.14 -17.41 -17.78
C PRO A 596 -6.01 -18.44 -17.94
N HIS A 597 -5.32 -18.82 -16.87
CA HIS A 597 -4.16 -19.70 -16.93
C HIS A 597 -4.53 -21.18 -16.74
N ILE A 598 -5.45 -21.47 -15.82
CA ILE A 598 -5.83 -22.85 -15.47
C ILE A 598 -6.71 -23.53 -16.53
N VAL A 599 -7.26 -22.77 -17.49
CA VAL A 599 -8.08 -23.31 -18.58
C VAL A 599 -7.27 -23.58 -19.86
N LEU A 600 -5.99 -23.23 -19.88
CA LEU A 600 -5.15 -23.38 -21.07
C LEU A 600 -4.60 -24.80 -21.17
N PRO A 601 -4.86 -25.53 -22.29
CA PRO A 601 -4.31 -26.88 -22.47
C PRO A 601 -2.78 -26.93 -22.44
N LYS A 602 -2.11 -25.84 -22.82
CA LYS A 602 -0.64 -25.70 -22.81
C LYS A 602 -0.05 -25.43 -21.42
N ALA A 603 -0.83 -24.88 -20.50
CA ALA A 603 -0.38 -24.64 -19.12
C ALA A 603 -0.49 -25.92 -18.27
N GLY A 604 -1.25 -26.93 -18.69
CA GLY A 604 -1.33 -28.20 -17.98
C GLY A 604 -1.90 -28.05 -16.57
N ASP A 605 -1.20 -28.60 -15.57
CA ASP A 605 -1.53 -28.54 -14.15
C ASP A 605 -0.81 -27.37 -13.44
N CYS A 606 -1.03 -27.22 -12.13
CA CYS A 606 -0.38 -26.18 -11.32
C CYS A 606 1.16 -26.26 -11.35
N ALA A 607 1.74 -27.43 -11.60
CA ALA A 607 3.19 -27.67 -11.53
C ALA A 607 3.96 -27.06 -12.70
N SER A 608 3.28 -26.66 -13.78
CA SER A 608 3.89 -25.91 -14.88
C SER A 608 4.48 -24.57 -14.43
N CYS A 609 3.80 -23.91 -13.49
CA CYS A 609 4.20 -22.62 -12.91
C CYS A 609 4.78 -22.77 -11.50
N HIS A 610 4.25 -23.71 -10.70
CA HIS A 610 4.67 -23.94 -9.31
C HIS A 610 5.59 -25.15 -9.22
N GLN A 611 6.87 -24.93 -9.53
CA GLN A 611 7.89 -25.96 -9.43
C GLN A 611 8.46 -26.05 -8.01
N PHE A 612 8.57 -27.25 -7.45
CA PHE A 612 9.21 -27.41 -6.14
C PHE A 612 10.71 -27.11 -6.22
N ALA A 613 11.22 -26.47 -5.17
CA ALA A 613 12.65 -26.35 -4.95
C ALA A 613 13.17 -27.65 -4.30
N VAL A 614 13.33 -28.71 -5.11
CA VAL A 614 13.76 -30.04 -4.61
C VAL A 614 15.12 -29.93 -3.91
N GLY A 615 15.19 -30.37 -2.66
CA GLY A 615 16.40 -30.32 -1.84
C GLY A 615 16.61 -29.00 -1.07
N ALA A 616 15.68 -28.05 -1.17
CA ALA A 616 15.67 -26.89 -0.29
C ALA A 616 15.35 -27.30 1.16
N ASP A 617 16.09 -26.76 2.12
CA ASP A 617 15.80 -26.95 3.54
C ASP A 617 14.70 -25.98 4.00
N PHE A 618 13.50 -26.16 3.44
CA PHE A 618 12.34 -25.31 3.73
C PHE A 618 12.00 -25.30 5.22
N MET A 619 12.01 -26.48 5.84
CA MET A 619 11.62 -26.65 7.25
C MET A 619 12.59 -25.99 8.23
N ALA A 620 13.88 -25.85 7.90
CA ALA A 620 14.81 -25.08 8.72
C ALA A 620 14.40 -23.60 8.91
N SER A 621 13.65 -23.03 7.95
CA SER A 621 13.14 -21.65 8.05
C SER A 621 12.18 -21.44 9.24
N TYR A 622 11.64 -22.51 9.82
CA TYR A 622 10.72 -22.46 10.98
C TYR A 622 11.44 -22.53 12.33
N ALA A 623 12.73 -22.84 12.36
CA ALA A 623 13.55 -22.69 13.56
C ALA A 623 13.74 -21.21 13.93
N GLU A 624 13.67 -20.33 12.93
CA GLU A 624 13.79 -18.89 13.08
C GLU A 624 12.44 -18.20 13.31
N ARG A 625 12.45 -17.11 14.09
CA ARG A 625 11.26 -16.33 14.44
C ARG A 625 10.94 -15.24 13.42
N ASP A 626 11.85 -14.89 12.51
CA ASP A 626 11.58 -13.90 11.46
C ASP A 626 11.01 -14.59 10.21
N PRO A 627 9.73 -14.35 9.85
CA PRO A 627 9.14 -14.98 8.67
C PRO A 627 9.68 -14.44 7.33
N HIS A 628 10.46 -13.36 7.33
CA HIS A 628 11.09 -12.81 6.13
C HIS A 628 12.48 -13.39 5.85
N HIS A 629 13.10 -14.04 6.83
CA HIS A 629 14.30 -14.84 6.61
C HIS A 629 13.89 -16.30 6.39
N PHE A 630 13.80 -16.71 5.13
CA PHE A 630 13.31 -18.05 4.78
C PHE A 630 13.90 -18.55 3.47
N THR A 631 13.89 -19.87 3.34
CA THR A 631 14.03 -20.57 2.05
C THR A 631 12.64 -21.00 1.59
N SER A 632 12.29 -20.77 0.33
CA SER A 632 11.00 -21.22 -0.23
C SER A 632 11.04 -22.71 -0.60
N GLY A 633 9.95 -23.43 -0.34
CA GLY A 633 9.75 -24.80 -0.85
C GLY A 633 9.42 -24.86 -2.35
N PHE A 634 9.18 -23.71 -2.98
CA PHE A 634 8.97 -23.56 -4.43
C PHE A 634 10.09 -22.71 -5.05
N ALA A 635 10.46 -23.06 -6.27
CA ALA A 635 11.34 -22.25 -7.08
C ALA A 635 10.65 -20.89 -7.38
N PRO A 636 11.38 -19.77 -7.29
CA PRO A 636 10.84 -18.48 -7.71
C PRO A 636 10.40 -18.50 -9.17
N MET A 637 9.31 -17.78 -9.48
CA MET A 637 8.86 -17.69 -10.86
C MET A 637 9.80 -16.79 -11.66
N SER A 638 10.11 -17.20 -12.88
CA SER A 638 10.95 -16.42 -13.80
C SER A 638 10.10 -15.60 -14.75
N LYS A 639 10.66 -14.50 -15.27
CA LYS A 639 10.02 -13.73 -16.34
C LYS A 639 9.70 -14.59 -17.56
N ALA A 640 10.60 -15.53 -17.88
CA ALA A 640 10.48 -16.42 -19.02
C ALA A 640 9.20 -17.26 -18.98
N ALA A 641 8.73 -17.65 -17.78
CA ALA A 641 7.47 -18.40 -17.62
C ALA A 641 6.25 -17.63 -18.13
N CYS A 642 6.27 -16.29 -18.05
CA CYS A 642 5.17 -15.44 -18.50
C CYS A 642 5.39 -14.90 -19.92
N ALA A 643 6.65 -14.57 -20.28
CA ALA A 643 6.98 -13.85 -21.51
C ALA A 643 6.67 -14.64 -22.79
N ALA A 644 6.57 -15.96 -22.71
CA ALA A 644 6.17 -16.81 -23.83
C ALA A 644 4.74 -16.55 -24.31
N CYS A 645 3.85 -16.08 -23.43
CA CYS A 645 2.43 -15.82 -23.74
C CYS A 645 2.08 -14.32 -23.68
N HIS A 646 2.76 -13.56 -22.83
CA HIS A 646 2.56 -12.11 -22.66
C HIS A 646 3.41 -11.30 -23.64
N THR A 647 2.89 -11.14 -24.85
CA THR A 647 3.45 -10.28 -25.90
C THR A 647 2.38 -9.32 -26.43
N PRO A 648 2.75 -8.22 -27.11
CA PRO A 648 1.78 -7.29 -27.69
C PRO A 648 0.76 -7.95 -28.63
N ALA A 649 1.13 -9.06 -29.28
CA ALA A 649 0.31 -9.76 -30.26
C ALA A 649 -0.51 -10.94 -29.71
N ALA A 650 -0.35 -11.29 -28.43
CA ALA A 650 -0.99 -12.46 -27.81
C ALA A 650 -1.83 -12.06 -26.58
N ALA A 651 -1.43 -12.45 -25.37
CA ALA A 651 -2.15 -12.10 -24.14
C ALA A 651 -2.06 -10.60 -23.78
N GLY A 652 -1.26 -9.83 -24.52
CA GLY A 652 -0.86 -8.47 -24.17
C GLY A 652 0.24 -8.45 -23.12
N ASP A 653 0.87 -7.29 -22.99
CA ASP A 653 2.04 -7.08 -22.14
C ASP A 653 2.05 -5.70 -21.46
N SER A 654 0.87 -5.10 -21.29
CA SER A 654 0.78 -3.80 -20.63
C SER A 654 1.10 -3.91 -19.14
N CYS A 655 1.76 -2.89 -18.58
CA CYS A 655 2.16 -2.88 -17.17
C CYS A 655 0.97 -3.15 -16.23
N THR A 656 -0.19 -2.60 -16.57
CA THR A 656 -1.43 -2.75 -15.80
C THR A 656 -2.01 -4.16 -15.80
N GLN A 657 -1.55 -5.10 -16.64
CA GLN A 657 -1.98 -6.50 -16.53
C GLN A 657 -1.48 -7.14 -15.23
N CYS A 658 -0.20 -6.93 -14.92
CA CYS A 658 0.47 -7.52 -13.76
C CYS A 658 0.56 -6.55 -12.58
N HIS A 659 0.56 -5.24 -12.83
CA HIS A 659 0.69 -4.22 -11.79
C HIS A 659 -0.61 -3.49 -11.50
N ARG A 660 -0.82 -3.21 -10.22
CA ARG A 660 -1.79 -2.20 -9.76
C ARG A 660 -1.05 -0.87 -9.68
N TYR A 661 -1.68 0.18 -10.17
CA TYR A 661 -1.12 1.53 -10.08
C TYR A 661 -1.67 2.33 -8.88
N HIS A 662 -2.68 1.79 -8.18
CA HIS A 662 -3.15 2.27 -6.88
C HIS A 662 -3.11 1.14 -5.86
N LYS A 663 -2.71 1.44 -4.62
CA LYS A 663 -2.65 0.47 -3.52
C LYS A 663 -3.98 0.43 -2.78
#